data_AF-A0A948TR12-F1
#
_entry.id   AF-A0A948TR12-F1
#
_cell.length_a   1.000
_cell.length_b   1.000
_cell.length_c   1.000
_cell.angle_alpha   90.00
_cell.angle_beta   90.00
_cell.angle_gamma   90.00
#
_symmetry.space_group_name_H-M   'P 1'
#
loop_
_entity.id
_entity.type
_entity.pdbx_description
1 polymer ?
#
loop_
_entity_poly.entity_id
_entity_poly.type
_entity_poly.pdbx_seq_one_letter_code
_entity_poly.pdbx_strand_id
1 'polypeptide(L)'
;MTHTDDREQESSKLQNWLVLLYLSFVVYGSLVPLHYVDRAWGDAILAFRNIPFLTLGIDSRADWVSNGVLYVPVGFLTAQVLRNRFKSLPLAPLLVFAGVFSMALAVAVEFVQLFFPQRTVSLNDILAECLGSLVGLALWARYASWFSTMIASLVGKPQRLKVLALDGYAFAYLAFALFPFDFVVSWSELAARVDSNSWAWLVAGHAPSPMLLVLRLLAEVGLTLPFGLLLARHAAFGLAGYRQAVLLGLLLGGAVEALQFLMASGVAQGLSVLTRLAGVCGGLALSRYGHRWTAEQFAATLRRYTPALAAAYLALLLELNGWFTAHWHGLDDAIAQLAQVKFMPFYYHYFTTEALALFSLVVVTASYIPVALLAWAHRRCAAFAAAMASVLAMGIEGGKLFIDGLHPDPTNILLACAASWTATRFLQLLDHQQSRSIKPMVVLRPWLLLCLAAIGVWLAAFPAFPVLVGVVLVACAAMVWQRPAWLFAIIPAALPVFDLAPWSGRFFFDEFDALVVVCLALAFSRVQALPLAKSRTDIPFSMAVALVVLSFAVSAVRGLLPFQLPDANSFNNYYSSYNALRIVKGVAFAWAAYGLFQRLGAHGVDARRQFGFGMVIGLGLTVAVIFWERVAFSGLWNFTGSYRVTGPFSAMHTGGAYIECFLAAATPFLVVLMLGTAHRALRLACFLLVLATTYALMVTFSRNGFVAFAVAVGVVLLSEMISAKRFVRRSIFFAGMTGAMLLVALPIFEGDFAQSRMATVNADLRVRQSHWQDAVRMRDSGWAASMFGMGLGRFPETSYWRSVSSPRSGTYRLEAEANGRHLRLGAGDSIYLEQLVSIEPGRKYLLKLDARPNRPDAKITVPICEKWMLTAYNCIWQSFNLGKEFGHWRSLEAEVFAKDIPISPWYSQRTTKLSLYYGVPQSTVDIDNVRLEAETGENLIRNGDFNQGLDHWFFSADGHLQWHIKSLFVGLLFDQGWFGLAAMGNLFLLALGRAAMDALRGDADASAGLAALCSLLVVGLFDTLIDSPRFLLLLLLLMIMAAARPVLRPTSERLY
;
A
#
# COMPACT_ATOMS: atom_id res chain seq x y z
N MET A 1 -38.00 4.31 10.00
CA MET A 1 -38.64 3.32 10.89
C MET A 1 -38.19 1.89 10.60
N THR A 2 -37.67 1.55 9.42
CA THR A 2 -37.22 0.18 9.08
C THR A 2 -35.93 -0.28 9.77
N HIS A 3 -34.97 0.61 10.05
CA HIS A 3 -33.67 0.24 10.65
C HIS A 3 -33.71 -0.11 12.15
N THR A 4 -34.78 0.23 12.87
CA THR A 4 -34.94 -0.10 14.30
C THR A 4 -35.47 -1.52 14.49
N ASP A 5 -36.36 -1.99 13.62
CA ASP A 5 -36.91 -3.36 13.66
C ASP A 5 -35.86 -4.42 13.35
N ASP A 6 -35.01 -4.20 12.33
CA ASP A 6 -33.96 -5.16 11.95
C ASP A 6 -32.98 -5.44 13.11
N ARG A 7 -32.66 -4.41 13.92
CA ARG A 7 -31.70 -4.51 15.03
C ARG A 7 -32.27 -5.21 16.25
N GLU A 8 -33.54 -4.99 16.56
CA GLU A 8 -34.23 -5.74 17.61
C GLU A 8 -34.34 -7.22 17.22
N GLN A 9 -34.59 -7.51 15.94
CA GLN A 9 -34.64 -8.87 15.43
C GLN A 9 -33.28 -9.58 15.48
N GLU A 10 -32.18 -8.92 15.12
CA GLU A 10 -30.83 -9.47 15.25
C GLU A 10 -30.42 -9.73 16.71
N SER A 11 -30.72 -8.79 17.62
CA SER A 11 -30.46 -8.96 19.06
C SER A 11 -31.21 -10.16 19.63
N SER A 12 -32.47 -10.35 19.24
CA SER A 12 -33.29 -11.49 19.66
C SER A 12 -32.73 -12.82 19.13
N LYS A 13 -32.30 -12.85 17.87
CA LYS A 13 -31.64 -14.04 17.28
C LYS A 13 -30.37 -14.43 18.05
N LEU A 14 -29.53 -13.45 18.42
CA LEU A 14 -28.30 -13.73 19.16
C LEU A 14 -28.59 -14.33 20.55
N GLN A 15 -29.61 -13.83 21.25
CA GLN A 15 -30.01 -14.37 22.56
C GLN A 15 -30.50 -15.81 22.45
N ASN A 16 -31.28 -16.15 21.41
CA ASN A 16 -31.72 -17.52 21.18
C ASN A 16 -30.53 -18.47 20.94
N TRP A 17 -29.53 -18.04 20.15
CA TRP A 17 -28.31 -18.81 19.93
C TRP A 17 -27.51 -19.02 21.21
N LEU A 18 -27.41 -18.01 22.09
CA LEU A 18 -26.73 -18.14 23.38
C LEU A 18 -27.37 -19.23 24.25
N VAL A 19 -28.70 -19.29 24.30
CA VAL A 19 -29.42 -20.31 25.08
C VAL A 19 -29.19 -21.70 24.51
N LEU A 20 -29.33 -21.86 23.19
CA LEU A 20 -29.12 -23.15 22.53
C LEU A 20 -27.69 -23.66 22.73
N LEU A 21 -26.69 -22.79 22.57
CA LEU A 21 -25.29 -23.14 22.80
C LEU A 21 -25.04 -23.52 24.26
N TYR A 22 -25.60 -22.78 25.22
CA TYR A 22 -25.39 -23.07 26.63
C TYR A 22 -26.10 -24.36 27.08
N LEU A 23 -27.34 -24.59 26.64
CA LEU A 23 -28.04 -25.86 26.90
C LEU A 23 -27.30 -27.05 26.28
N SER A 24 -26.79 -26.89 25.06
CA SER A 24 -25.97 -27.93 24.42
C SER A 24 -24.68 -28.18 25.19
N PHE A 25 -24.05 -27.12 25.72
CA PHE A 25 -22.85 -27.22 26.55
C PHE A 25 -23.13 -27.94 27.88
N VAL A 26 -24.24 -27.65 28.57
CA VAL A 26 -24.62 -28.35 29.80
C VAL A 26 -24.88 -29.82 29.52
N VAL A 27 -25.72 -30.15 28.53
CA VAL A 27 -26.02 -31.54 28.18
C VAL A 27 -24.75 -32.29 27.75
N TYR A 28 -23.93 -31.71 26.89
CA TYR A 28 -22.67 -32.33 26.48
C TYR A 28 -21.71 -32.51 27.68
N GLY A 29 -21.50 -31.44 28.44
CA GLY A 29 -20.59 -31.40 29.58
C GLY A 29 -20.97 -32.37 30.69
N SER A 30 -22.25 -32.66 30.87
CA SER A 30 -22.77 -33.67 31.80
C SER A 30 -22.61 -35.11 31.30
N LEU A 31 -22.31 -35.33 30.01
CA LEU A 31 -22.21 -36.68 29.40
C LEU A 31 -20.79 -37.10 28.98
N VAL A 32 -19.83 -36.17 28.82
CA VAL A 32 -18.41 -36.49 28.59
C VAL A 32 -17.91 -37.48 29.66
N PRO A 33 -17.13 -38.55 29.38
CA PRO A 33 -16.42 -38.87 28.15
C PRO A 33 -17.24 -39.64 27.09
N LEU A 34 -18.58 -39.56 27.10
CA LEU A 34 -19.50 -40.12 26.09
C LEU A 34 -19.34 -41.64 25.86
N HIS A 35 -18.92 -42.39 26.87
CA HIS A 35 -18.83 -43.83 26.79
C HIS A 35 -20.18 -44.47 27.17
N TYR A 36 -21.06 -44.53 26.20
CA TYR A 36 -22.39 -45.13 26.36
C TYR A 36 -22.29 -46.64 26.63
N VAL A 37 -23.03 -47.09 27.63
CA VAL A 37 -23.27 -48.51 27.92
C VAL A 37 -24.77 -48.73 27.92
N ASP A 38 -25.22 -49.66 27.06
CA ASP A 38 -26.63 -50.01 26.98
C ASP A 38 -27.12 -50.58 28.31
N ARG A 39 -28.29 -50.13 28.73
CA ARG A 39 -28.93 -50.52 29.98
C ARG A 39 -30.42 -50.72 29.71
N ALA A 40 -30.97 -51.85 30.13
CA ALA A 40 -32.39 -52.10 29.97
C ALA A 40 -33.21 -51.00 30.68
N TRP A 41 -34.25 -50.50 30.00
CA TRP A 41 -35.05 -49.36 30.47
C TRP A 41 -35.65 -49.57 31.87
N GLY A 42 -36.09 -50.79 32.17
CA GLY A 42 -36.60 -51.16 33.50
C GLY A 42 -35.55 -51.04 34.60
N ASP A 43 -34.31 -51.43 34.33
CA ASP A 43 -33.19 -51.35 35.28
C ASP A 43 -32.73 -49.91 35.48
N ALA A 44 -32.77 -49.08 34.43
CA ALA A 44 -32.48 -47.65 34.54
C ALA A 44 -33.50 -46.94 35.45
N ILE A 45 -34.81 -47.23 35.30
CA ILE A 45 -35.85 -46.66 36.17
C ILE A 45 -35.66 -47.13 37.63
N LEU A 46 -35.39 -48.41 37.86
CA LEU A 46 -35.17 -48.94 39.20
C LEU A 46 -33.94 -48.32 39.87
N ALA A 47 -32.85 -48.14 39.12
CA ALA A 47 -31.65 -47.50 39.64
C ALA A 47 -31.86 -46.01 39.92
N PHE A 48 -32.56 -45.29 39.04
CA PHE A 48 -32.87 -43.87 39.25
C PHE A 48 -33.74 -43.65 40.49
N ARG A 49 -34.67 -44.58 40.80
CA ARG A 49 -35.48 -44.50 42.02
C ARG A 49 -34.67 -44.64 43.32
N ASN A 50 -33.49 -45.26 43.24
CA ASN A 50 -32.65 -45.58 44.39
C ASN A 50 -31.32 -44.82 44.39
N ILE A 51 -31.23 -43.67 43.69
CA ILE A 51 -30.01 -42.87 43.66
C ILE A 51 -29.68 -42.33 45.06
N PRO A 52 -28.41 -42.37 45.49
CA PRO A 52 -28.04 -42.07 46.86
C PRO A 52 -28.02 -40.56 47.15
N PHE A 53 -28.20 -40.23 48.43
CA PHE A 53 -27.79 -38.94 48.99
C PHE A 53 -26.37 -39.09 49.53
N LEU A 54 -25.38 -38.54 48.83
CA LEU A 54 -23.96 -38.71 49.16
C LEU A 54 -23.58 -37.88 50.39
N THR A 55 -22.68 -38.42 51.23
CA THR A 55 -22.08 -37.67 52.34
C THR A 55 -20.92 -36.83 51.81
N LEU A 56 -21.05 -35.50 51.91
CA LEU A 56 -20.15 -34.59 51.21
C LEU A 56 -18.91 -34.26 52.08
N GLY A 57 -17.74 -34.78 51.68
CA GLY A 57 -16.42 -34.24 52.07
C GLY A 57 -16.07 -32.97 51.28
N ILE A 58 -14.93 -32.34 51.58
CA ILE A 58 -14.52 -31.04 51.01
C ILE A 58 -14.58 -31.03 49.47
N ASP A 59 -13.99 -32.03 48.81
CA ASP A 59 -13.96 -32.12 47.34
C ASP A 59 -15.36 -32.29 46.73
N SER A 60 -16.20 -33.15 47.33
CA SER A 60 -17.59 -33.32 46.89
C SER A 60 -18.49 -32.12 47.15
N ARG A 61 -18.14 -31.21 48.09
CA ARG A 61 -18.86 -29.92 48.26
C ARG A 61 -18.55 -28.96 47.12
N ALA A 62 -17.30 -28.95 46.63
CA ALA A 62 -16.89 -28.11 45.51
C ALA A 62 -17.60 -28.52 44.20
N ASP A 63 -17.72 -29.83 43.97
CA ASP A 63 -18.48 -30.41 42.86
C ASP A 63 -19.97 -30.03 42.95
N TRP A 64 -20.59 -30.22 44.12
CA TRP A 64 -21.98 -29.84 44.37
C TRP A 64 -22.27 -28.36 44.08
N VAL A 65 -21.42 -27.45 44.54
CA VAL A 65 -21.59 -26.01 44.25
C VAL A 65 -21.36 -25.70 42.77
N SER A 66 -20.40 -26.37 42.13
CA SER A 66 -20.11 -26.19 40.70
C SER A 66 -21.29 -26.61 39.81
N ASN A 67 -21.96 -27.72 40.13
CA ASN A 67 -23.19 -28.16 39.45
C ASN A 67 -24.32 -27.14 39.61
N GLY A 68 -24.45 -26.53 40.80
CA GLY A 68 -25.36 -25.41 41.01
C GLY A 68 -25.03 -24.18 40.17
N VAL A 69 -23.77 -23.74 40.16
CA VAL A 69 -23.32 -22.59 39.35
C VAL A 69 -23.54 -22.83 37.85
N LEU A 70 -23.37 -24.06 37.37
CA LEU A 70 -23.61 -24.46 35.98
C LEU A 70 -25.07 -24.27 35.55
N TYR A 71 -26.04 -24.44 36.45
CA TYR A 71 -27.46 -24.26 36.14
C TYR A 71 -28.00 -22.84 36.34
N VAL A 72 -27.23 -21.94 36.97
CA VAL A 72 -27.61 -20.52 37.09
C VAL A 72 -27.92 -19.88 35.73
N PRO A 73 -27.08 -20.03 34.68
CA PRO A 73 -27.40 -19.45 33.38
C PRO A 73 -28.54 -20.19 32.66
N VAL A 74 -28.80 -21.47 32.95
CA VAL A 74 -29.96 -22.21 32.39
C VAL A 74 -31.26 -21.55 32.80
N GLY A 75 -31.46 -21.31 34.10
CA GLY A 75 -32.65 -20.62 34.61
C GLY A 75 -32.77 -19.19 34.07
N PHE A 76 -31.66 -18.44 34.09
CA PHE A 76 -31.63 -17.04 33.63
C PHE A 76 -31.97 -16.89 32.15
N LEU A 77 -31.30 -17.67 31.29
CA LEU A 77 -31.42 -17.57 29.83
C LEU A 77 -32.78 -18.09 29.34
N THR A 78 -33.31 -19.14 29.97
CA THR A 78 -34.65 -19.67 29.66
C THR A 78 -35.73 -18.62 29.94
N ALA A 79 -35.69 -17.97 31.10
CA ALA A 79 -36.61 -16.87 31.43
C ALA A 79 -36.50 -15.70 30.43
N GLN A 80 -35.27 -15.36 30.01
CA GLN A 80 -35.02 -14.30 29.04
C GLN A 80 -35.65 -14.58 27.67
N VAL A 81 -35.49 -15.79 27.14
CA VAL A 81 -36.07 -16.16 25.83
C VAL A 81 -37.59 -16.18 25.88
N LEU A 82 -38.17 -16.76 26.93
CA LEU A 82 -39.63 -16.81 27.10
C LEU A 82 -40.22 -15.41 27.19
N ARG A 83 -39.59 -14.50 27.95
CA ARG A 83 -40.04 -13.11 28.05
C ARG A 83 -39.95 -12.37 26.71
N ASN A 84 -38.91 -12.62 25.93
CA ASN A 84 -38.75 -12.01 24.60
C ASN A 84 -39.74 -12.53 23.57
N ARG A 85 -40.07 -13.83 23.63
CA ARG A 85 -40.97 -14.50 22.70
C ARG A 85 -42.44 -14.20 23.01
N PHE A 86 -42.80 -14.14 24.29
CA PHE A 86 -44.17 -13.96 24.76
C PHE A 86 -44.34 -12.67 25.57
N LYS A 87 -44.07 -11.53 24.94
CA LYS A 87 -44.12 -10.20 25.59
C LYS A 87 -45.50 -9.86 26.19
N SER A 88 -46.58 -10.40 25.61
CA SER A 88 -47.98 -10.15 26.00
C SER A 88 -48.48 -11.00 27.17
N LEU A 89 -47.78 -12.06 27.56
CA LEU A 89 -48.17 -12.90 28.70
C LEU A 89 -47.70 -12.29 30.03
N PRO A 90 -48.46 -12.48 31.12
CA PRO A 90 -48.04 -12.08 32.46
C PRO A 90 -46.76 -12.81 32.86
N LEU A 91 -45.94 -12.17 33.71
CA LEU A 91 -44.59 -12.64 34.02
C LEU A 91 -44.56 -13.95 34.83
N ALA A 92 -45.49 -14.11 35.77
CA ALA A 92 -45.54 -15.25 36.68
C ALA A 92 -45.57 -16.62 35.96
N PRO A 93 -46.49 -16.90 35.01
CA PRO A 93 -46.51 -18.20 34.32
C PRO A 93 -45.25 -18.46 33.48
N LEU A 94 -44.61 -17.41 32.95
CA LEU A 94 -43.36 -17.57 32.18
C LEU A 94 -42.19 -17.99 33.09
N LEU A 95 -42.11 -17.44 34.31
CA LEU A 95 -41.09 -17.81 35.29
C LEU A 95 -41.33 -19.22 35.86
N VAL A 96 -42.59 -19.58 36.11
CA VAL A 96 -42.95 -20.94 36.53
C VAL A 96 -42.55 -21.95 35.44
N PHE A 97 -42.89 -21.68 34.18
CA PHE A 97 -42.49 -22.55 33.07
C PHE A 97 -40.96 -22.64 32.92
N ALA A 98 -40.25 -21.51 33.04
CA ALA A 98 -38.77 -21.51 32.98
C ALA A 98 -38.16 -22.37 34.09
N GLY A 99 -38.68 -22.28 35.32
CA GLY A 99 -38.25 -23.10 36.45
C GLY A 99 -38.54 -24.57 36.22
N VAL A 100 -39.78 -24.92 35.88
CA VAL A 100 -40.19 -26.30 35.59
C VAL A 100 -39.36 -26.90 34.46
N PHE A 101 -39.11 -26.17 33.38
CA PHE A 101 -38.25 -26.61 32.28
C PHE A 101 -36.82 -26.89 32.75
N SER A 102 -36.23 -25.97 33.52
CA SER A 102 -34.84 -26.12 33.99
C SER A 102 -34.69 -27.30 34.95
N MET A 103 -35.66 -27.50 35.86
CA MET A 103 -35.69 -28.65 36.78
C MET A 103 -35.95 -29.97 36.05
N ALA A 104 -36.84 -29.97 35.04
CA ALA A 104 -37.07 -31.14 34.20
C ALA A 104 -35.81 -31.51 33.39
N LEU A 105 -35.05 -30.52 32.92
CA LEU A 105 -33.78 -30.74 32.25
C LEU A 105 -32.76 -31.37 33.20
N ALA A 106 -32.61 -30.85 34.41
CA ALA A 106 -31.72 -31.41 35.45
C ALA A 106 -32.01 -32.90 35.69
N VAL A 107 -33.28 -33.22 35.99
CA VAL A 107 -33.73 -34.60 36.21
C VAL A 107 -33.51 -35.48 34.97
N ALA A 108 -33.75 -34.96 33.77
CA ALA A 108 -33.56 -35.71 32.53
C ALA A 108 -32.09 -36.00 32.24
N VAL A 109 -31.20 -35.02 32.44
CA VAL A 109 -29.75 -35.18 32.24
C VAL A 109 -29.18 -36.21 33.22
N GLU A 110 -29.52 -36.11 34.49
CA GLU A 110 -29.13 -37.08 35.54
C GLU A 110 -29.66 -38.48 35.25
N PHE A 111 -30.90 -38.61 34.77
CA PHE A 111 -31.42 -39.92 34.34
C PHE A 111 -30.62 -40.50 33.16
N VAL A 112 -30.28 -39.67 32.17
CA VAL A 112 -29.49 -40.10 31.01
C VAL A 112 -28.06 -40.51 31.40
N GLN A 113 -27.47 -39.91 32.44
CA GLN A 113 -26.16 -40.29 32.94
C GLN A 113 -26.09 -41.75 33.44
N LEU A 114 -27.21 -42.40 33.78
CA LEU A 114 -27.23 -43.83 34.12
C LEU A 114 -26.75 -44.76 33.00
N PHE A 115 -26.73 -44.27 31.76
CA PHE A 115 -26.21 -44.97 30.59
C PHE A 115 -24.72 -44.66 30.33
N PHE A 116 -24.09 -43.83 31.17
CA PHE A 116 -22.69 -43.42 31.08
C PHE A 116 -22.00 -43.74 32.42
N PRO A 117 -21.44 -44.95 32.60
CA PRO A 117 -21.04 -45.47 33.90
C PRO A 117 -19.89 -44.71 34.58
N GLN A 118 -19.20 -43.82 33.86
CA GLN A 118 -18.21 -42.91 34.45
C GLN A 118 -18.84 -41.77 35.24
N ARG A 119 -20.14 -41.50 35.05
CA ARG A 119 -20.87 -40.44 35.74
C ARG A 119 -21.54 -40.97 37.00
N THR A 120 -21.44 -40.18 38.06
CA THR A 120 -22.07 -40.43 39.35
C THR A 120 -23.41 -39.72 39.38
N VAL A 121 -24.49 -40.48 39.49
CA VAL A 121 -25.86 -39.94 39.59
C VAL A 121 -26.23 -39.83 41.06
N SER A 122 -26.66 -38.65 41.51
CA SER A 122 -26.99 -38.43 42.92
C SER A 122 -28.17 -37.48 43.15
N LEU A 123 -28.82 -37.60 44.32
CA LEU A 123 -29.85 -36.62 44.74
C LEU A 123 -29.25 -35.24 45.02
N ASN A 124 -27.97 -35.19 45.41
CA ASN A 124 -27.29 -33.93 45.71
C ASN A 124 -27.19 -33.08 44.44
N ASP A 125 -26.83 -33.69 43.31
CA ASP A 125 -26.66 -32.99 42.03
C ASP A 125 -27.99 -32.44 41.52
N ILE A 126 -29.06 -33.25 41.52
CA ILE A 126 -30.42 -32.78 41.19
C ILE A 126 -30.80 -31.57 42.05
N LEU A 127 -30.53 -31.61 43.36
CA LEU A 127 -30.81 -30.48 44.26
C LEU A 127 -29.96 -29.25 43.93
N ALA A 128 -28.66 -29.42 43.67
CA ALA A 128 -27.77 -28.33 43.28
C ALA A 128 -28.22 -27.66 41.98
N GLU A 129 -28.49 -28.45 40.93
CA GLU A 129 -28.92 -27.98 39.63
C GLU A 129 -30.29 -27.24 39.72
N CYS A 130 -31.21 -27.75 40.54
CA CYS A 130 -32.48 -27.08 40.83
C CYS A 130 -32.29 -25.76 41.57
N LEU A 131 -31.46 -25.72 42.62
CA LEU A 131 -31.15 -24.49 43.37
C LEU A 131 -30.47 -23.46 42.48
N GLY A 132 -29.51 -23.89 41.66
CA GLY A 132 -28.83 -23.08 40.66
C GLY A 132 -29.83 -22.44 39.69
N SER A 133 -30.77 -23.23 39.16
CA SER A 133 -31.83 -22.75 38.28
C SER A 133 -32.69 -21.67 38.96
N LEU A 134 -33.07 -21.86 40.23
CA LEU A 134 -33.85 -20.88 41.01
C LEU A 134 -33.08 -19.58 41.24
N VAL A 135 -31.79 -19.68 41.57
CA VAL A 135 -30.89 -18.51 41.68
C VAL A 135 -30.79 -17.79 40.34
N GLY A 136 -30.71 -18.52 39.23
CA GLY A 136 -30.76 -17.99 37.87
C GLY A 136 -32.01 -17.15 37.59
N LEU A 137 -33.19 -17.64 37.99
CA LEU A 137 -34.46 -16.90 37.87
C LEU A 137 -34.48 -15.64 38.73
N ALA A 138 -33.96 -15.71 39.96
CA ALA A 138 -33.85 -14.55 40.85
C ALA A 138 -32.91 -13.47 40.27
N LEU A 139 -31.76 -13.87 39.75
CA LEU A 139 -30.83 -12.97 39.08
C LEU A 139 -31.44 -12.37 37.81
N TRP A 140 -32.22 -13.15 37.07
CA TRP A 140 -32.94 -12.65 35.90
C TRP A 140 -33.90 -11.52 36.27
N ALA A 141 -34.70 -11.68 37.34
CA ALA A 141 -35.61 -10.64 37.80
C ALA A 141 -34.90 -9.31 38.10
N ARG A 142 -33.64 -9.36 38.55
CA ARG A 142 -32.85 -8.16 38.88
C ARG A 142 -32.05 -7.56 37.72
N TYR A 143 -31.56 -8.38 36.80
CA TYR A 143 -30.56 -8.00 35.80
C TYR A 143 -30.98 -8.19 34.33
N ALA A 144 -32.20 -8.66 34.05
CA ALA A 144 -32.70 -8.86 32.68
C ALA A 144 -32.62 -7.61 31.78
N SER A 145 -32.88 -6.43 32.33
CA SER A 145 -32.82 -5.16 31.59
C SER A 145 -31.39 -4.77 31.22
N TRP A 146 -30.45 -4.94 32.15
CA TRP A 146 -29.02 -4.75 31.92
C TRP A 146 -28.51 -5.72 30.84
N PHE A 147 -28.85 -7.00 30.96
CA PHE A 147 -28.45 -8.04 30.00
C PHE A 147 -28.99 -7.75 28.59
N SER A 148 -30.28 -7.43 28.48
CA SER A 148 -30.90 -7.08 27.20
C SER A 148 -30.24 -5.87 26.55
N THR A 149 -29.89 -4.85 27.35
CA THR A 149 -29.20 -3.65 26.87
C THR A 149 -27.76 -3.94 26.46
N MET A 150 -27.07 -4.82 27.18
CA MET A 150 -25.71 -5.27 26.85
C MET A 150 -25.70 -6.00 25.50
N ILE A 151 -26.61 -6.95 25.29
CA ILE A 151 -26.71 -7.70 24.04
C ILE A 151 -27.12 -6.80 22.86
N ALA A 152 -28.09 -5.90 23.05
CA ALA A 152 -28.45 -4.93 22.02
C ALA A 152 -27.29 -3.98 21.68
N SER A 153 -26.43 -3.67 22.65
CA SER A 153 -25.24 -2.82 22.44
C SER A 153 -24.14 -3.52 21.64
N LEU A 154 -24.06 -4.86 21.66
CA LEU A 154 -23.18 -5.64 20.79
C LEU A 154 -23.54 -5.51 19.30
N VAL A 155 -24.83 -5.31 18.99
CA VAL A 155 -25.35 -5.22 17.62
C VAL A 155 -25.40 -3.76 17.12
N GLY A 156 -25.59 -2.76 17.99
CA GLY A 156 -25.94 -1.40 17.53
C GLY A 156 -25.20 -0.19 18.13
N LYS A 157 -24.80 -0.21 19.41
CA LYS A 157 -24.31 1.00 20.13
C LYS A 157 -23.03 0.71 20.94
N PRO A 158 -21.85 0.64 20.30
CA PRO A 158 -20.61 0.18 20.93
C PRO A 158 -20.09 1.09 22.07
N GLN A 159 -20.52 2.36 22.13
CA GLN A 159 -20.16 3.24 23.24
C GLN A 159 -20.82 2.83 24.56
N ARG A 160 -22.08 2.37 24.53
CA ARG A 160 -22.76 1.84 25.72
C ARG A 160 -22.21 0.47 26.14
N LEU A 161 -21.68 -0.29 25.20
CA LEU A 161 -21.06 -1.59 25.46
C LEU A 161 -19.84 -1.47 26.38
N LYS A 162 -18.94 -0.49 26.15
CA LYS A 162 -17.75 -0.28 27.01
C LYS A 162 -18.13 -0.06 28.47
N VAL A 163 -19.18 0.70 28.67
CA VAL A 163 -19.72 1.09 29.99
C VAL A 163 -20.34 -0.13 30.68
N LEU A 164 -21.24 -0.84 30.00
CA LEU A 164 -21.94 -2.00 30.57
C LEU A 164 -21.00 -3.19 30.80
N ALA A 165 -20.01 -3.41 29.93
CA ALA A 165 -19.04 -4.49 30.08
C ALA A 165 -18.16 -4.32 31.34
N LEU A 166 -17.80 -3.08 31.70
CA LEU A 166 -17.07 -2.81 32.93
C LEU A 166 -17.91 -3.15 34.17
N ASP A 167 -19.21 -2.85 34.16
CA ASP A 167 -20.11 -3.15 35.29
C ASP A 167 -20.25 -4.66 35.49
N GLY A 168 -20.35 -5.44 34.40
CA GLY A 168 -20.39 -6.91 34.46
C GLY A 168 -19.06 -7.55 34.87
N TYR A 169 -17.93 -6.91 34.55
CA TYR A 169 -16.60 -7.43 34.85
C TYR A 169 -16.34 -7.56 36.36
N ALA A 170 -16.80 -6.61 37.17
CA ALA A 170 -16.60 -6.65 38.62
C ALA A 170 -17.23 -7.89 39.26
N PHE A 171 -18.42 -8.27 38.81
CA PHE A 171 -19.11 -9.48 39.26
C PHE A 171 -18.38 -10.75 38.79
N ALA A 172 -18.02 -10.80 37.50
CA ALA A 172 -17.30 -11.94 36.93
C ALA A 172 -15.93 -12.17 37.59
N TYR A 173 -15.21 -11.10 37.94
CA TYR A 173 -13.95 -11.16 38.65
C TYR A 173 -14.11 -11.78 40.04
N LEU A 174 -15.10 -11.34 40.83
CA LEU A 174 -15.34 -11.90 42.16
C LEU A 174 -15.82 -13.36 42.09
N ALA A 175 -16.69 -13.68 41.13
CA ALA A 175 -17.13 -15.06 40.92
C ALA A 175 -15.95 -15.97 40.55
N PHE A 176 -15.07 -15.55 39.65
CA PHE A 176 -13.86 -16.29 39.28
C PHE A 176 -12.87 -16.40 40.46
N ALA A 177 -12.66 -15.31 41.19
CA ALA A 177 -11.77 -15.27 42.34
C ALA A 177 -12.29 -16.06 43.55
N LEU A 178 -13.52 -16.54 43.55
CA LEU A 178 -14.08 -17.33 44.65
C LEU A 178 -14.53 -18.73 44.20
N PHE A 179 -14.43 -19.07 42.93
CA PHE A 179 -14.76 -20.40 42.41
C PHE A 179 -13.72 -21.42 42.92
N PRO A 180 -14.13 -22.61 43.43
CA PRO A 180 -15.46 -23.24 43.37
C PRO A 180 -16.35 -22.99 44.59
N PHE A 181 -16.05 -21.96 45.40
CA PHE A 181 -16.79 -21.56 46.61
C PHE A 181 -16.77 -22.60 47.75
N ASP A 182 -15.66 -23.33 47.86
CA ASP A 182 -15.40 -24.37 48.87
C ASP A 182 -14.96 -23.78 50.22
N PHE A 183 -15.82 -22.95 50.82
CA PHE A 183 -15.54 -22.34 52.11
C PHE A 183 -15.39 -23.38 53.23
N VAL A 184 -14.45 -23.10 54.12
CA VAL A 184 -14.21 -23.84 55.35
C VAL A 184 -15.39 -23.65 56.30
N VAL A 185 -16.00 -24.75 56.74
CA VAL A 185 -17.21 -24.71 57.58
C VAL A 185 -17.02 -25.29 58.99
N SER A 186 -15.86 -25.86 59.28
CA SER A 186 -15.55 -26.44 60.59
C SER A 186 -14.22 -25.92 61.17
N TRP A 187 -14.10 -25.95 62.50
CA TRP A 187 -12.87 -25.53 63.19
C TRP A 187 -11.67 -26.42 62.82
N SER A 188 -11.89 -27.73 62.65
CA SER A 188 -10.83 -28.66 62.22
C SER A 188 -10.29 -28.34 60.83
N GLU A 189 -11.18 -27.97 59.89
CA GLU A 189 -10.78 -27.51 58.56
C GLU A 189 -9.99 -26.20 58.66
N LEU A 190 -10.41 -25.25 59.50
CA LEU A 190 -9.71 -23.97 59.69
C LEU A 190 -8.31 -24.17 60.30
N ALA A 191 -8.18 -25.05 61.30
CA ALA A 191 -6.89 -25.40 61.89
C ALA A 191 -5.95 -26.00 60.83
N ALA A 192 -6.46 -26.92 60.00
CA ALA A 192 -5.71 -27.50 58.89
C ALA A 192 -5.29 -26.46 57.84
N ARG A 193 -6.08 -25.39 57.64
CA ARG A 193 -5.69 -24.26 56.77
C ARG A 193 -4.63 -23.36 57.38
N VAL A 194 -4.65 -23.14 58.70
CA VAL A 194 -3.60 -22.37 59.39
C VAL A 194 -2.25 -23.08 59.28
N ASP A 195 -2.23 -24.40 59.41
CA ASP A 195 -1.01 -25.22 59.33
C ASP A 195 -0.57 -25.51 57.88
N SER A 196 -1.31 -25.06 56.86
CA SER A 196 -0.99 -25.32 55.46
C SER A 196 0.03 -24.33 54.88
N ASN A 197 0.74 -24.77 53.83
CA ASN A 197 1.64 -23.91 53.05
C ASN A 197 0.92 -23.13 51.93
N SER A 198 -0.43 -23.07 51.94
CA SER A 198 -1.21 -22.36 50.91
C SER A 198 -1.45 -20.89 51.25
N TRP A 199 -0.88 -20.40 52.35
CA TRP A 199 -0.91 -18.98 52.68
C TRP A 199 0.42 -18.48 53.25
N ALA A 200 0.68 -17.18 53.13
CA ALA A 200 1.78 -16.50 53.82
C ALA A 200 1.61 -14.97 53.83
N TRP A 201 2.34 -14.30 54.72
CA TRP A 201 2.37 -12.83 54.77
C TRP A 201 2.88 -12.15 53.51
N LEU A 202 3.76 -12.78 52.74
CA LEU A 202 4.32 -12.23 51.49
C LEU A 202 4.05 -13.15 50.30
N VAL A 203 4.64 -14.34 50.28
CA VAL A 203 4.51 -15.33 49.19
C VAL A 203 4.27 -16.69 49.81
N ALA A 204 3.19 -17.37 49.39
CA ALA A 204 2.83 -18.69 49.91
C ALA A 204 3.90 -19.76 49.57
N GLY A 205 4.02 -20.80 50.39
CA GLY A 205 5.11 -21.79 50.33
C GLY A 205 5.15 -22.66 49.06
N HIS A 206 4.04 -22.78 48.34
CA HIS A 206 3.95 -23.51 47.06
C HIS A 206 4.20 -22.62 45.83
N ALA A 207 5.15 -21.68 45.91
CA ALA A 207 5.42 -20.78 44.80
C ALA A 207 5.93 -21.58 43.58
N PRO A 208 5.31 -21.42 42.39
CA PRO A 208 5.84 -21.98 41.15
C PRO A 208 7.19 -21.32 40.81
N SER A 209 7.82 -21.70 39.70
CA SER A 209 9.09 -21.09 39.27
C SER A 209 9.04 -19.55 39.35
N PRO A 210 10.16 -18.86 39.63
CA PRO A 210 10.17 -17.40 39.80
C PRO A 210 9.49 -16.65 38.64
N MET A 211 9.62 -17.17 37.42
CA MET A 211 8.98 -16.64 36.22
C MET A 211 7.44 -16.77 36.26
N LEU A 212 6.91 -17.95 36.61
CA LEU A 212 5.47 -18.19 36.76
C LEU A 212 4.86 -17.34 37.88
N LEU A 213 5.60 -17.13 38.97
CA LEU A 213 5.18 -16.23 40.04
C LEU A 213 5.04 -14.79 39.52
N VAL A 214 6.03 -14.28 38.78
CA VAL A 214 5.96 -12.94 38.17
C VAL A 214 4.77 -12.82 37.21
N LEU A 215 4.53 -13.83 36.37
CA LEU A 215 3.40 -13.82 35.43
C LEU A 215 2.06 -13.83 36.14
N ARG A 216 1.91 -14.60 37.22
CA ARG A 216 0.71 -14.59 38.07
C ARG A 216 0.47 -13.20 38.68
N LEU A 217 1.52 -12.57 39.24
CA LEU A 217 1.42 -11.24 39.82
C LEU A 217 1.06 -10.17 38.77
N LEU A 218 1.62 -10.25 37.57
CA LEU A 218 1.26 -9.36 36.46
C LEU A 218 -0.17 -9.58 35.97
N ALA A 219 -0.65 -10.82 35.96
CA ALA A 219 -2.04 -11.13 35.65
C ALA A 219 -2.98 -10.52 36.69
N GLU A 220 -2.65 -10.58 37.98
CA GLU A 220 -3.42 -9.93 39.05
C GLU A 220 -3.51 -8.41 38.85
N VAL A 221 -2.40 -7.75 38.52
CA VAL A 221 -2.38 -6.31 38.17
C VAL A 221 -3.32 -6.04 36.99
N GLY A 222 -3.22 -6.84 35.93
CA GLY A 222 -4.04 -6.69 34.72
C GLY A 222 -5.53 -6.87 34.99
N LEU A 223 -5.90 -7.87 35.78
CA LEU A 223 -7.28 -8.18 36.14
C LEU A 223 -7.90 -7.11 37.06
N THR A 224 -7.12 -6.34 37.82
CA THR A 224 -7.68 -5.27 38.66
C THR A 224 -7.66 -3.88 38.03
N LEU A 225 -7.05 -3.69 36.85
CA LEU A 225 -7.14 -2.43 36.08
C LEU A 225 -8.58 -1.93 35.88
N PRO A 226 -9.57 -2.76 35.51
CA PRO A 226 -10.94 -2.29 35.27
C PRO A 226 -11.61 -1.64 36.48
N PHE A 227 -11.24 -2.02 37.72
CA PHE A 227 -11.78 -1.39 38.94
C PHE A 227 -11.32 0.06 39.08
N GLY A 228 -10.10 0.40 38.65
CA GLY A 228 -9.62 1.78 38.56
C GLY A 228 -10.38 2.61 37.53
N LEU A 229 -10.72 1.99 36.39
CA LEU A 229 -11.57 2.62 35.35
C LEU A 229 -13.01 2.84 35.85
N LEU A 230 -13.57 1.86 36.59
CA LEU A 230 -14.88 1.97 37.22
C LEU A 230 -14.92 3.07 38.28
N LEU A 231 -13.87 3.19 39.11
CA LEU A 231 -13.75 4.26 40.09
C LEU A 231 -13.75 5.64 39.44
N ALA A 232 -12.97 5.81 38.36
CA ALA A 232 -12.92 7.06 37.61
C ALA A 232 -14.29 7.45 37.01
N ARG A 233 -15.12 6.47 36.66
CA ARG A 233 -16.46 6.66 36.12
C ARG A 233 -17.49 7.04 37.20
N HIS A 234 -17.46 6.38 38.35
CA HIS A 234 -18.47 6.56 39.40
C HIS A 234 -18.24 7.80 40.27
N ALA A 235 -17.08 8.46 40.13
CA ALA A 235 -16.83 9.77 40.72
C ALA A 235 -17.65 10.86 39.99
N ALA A 236 -18.95 10.87 40.25
CA ALA A 236 -19.83 11.97 39.86
C ALA A 236 -19.41 13.22 40.64
N PHE A 237 -19.03 14.28 39.93
CA PHE A 237 -18.64 15.62 40.44
C PHE A 237 -17.22 15.81 41.03
N GLY A 238 -16.26 14.91 40.78
CA GLY A 238 -14.85 15.18 41.12
C GLY A 238 -13.84 14.24 40.45
N LEU A 239 -12.58 14.67 40.32
CA LEU A 239 -11.48 13.79 39.88
C LEU A 239 -11.22 12.72 40.96
N ALA A 240 -11.62 11.47 40.73
CA ALA A 240 -11.33 10.34 41.61
C ALA A 240 -9.84 10.34 42.00
N GLY A 241 -9.52 10.51 43.29
CA GLY A 241 -8.14 10.70 43.76
C GLY A 241 -7.38 9.38 43.88
N TYR A 242 -6.04 9.41 43.75
CA TYR A 242 -5.22 8.22 44.02
C TYR A 242 -5.42 7.66 45.44
N ARG A 243 -5.80 8.50 46.42
CA ARG A 243 -6.20 8.04 47.77
C ARG A 243 -7.40 7.10 47.74
N GLN A 244 -8.40 7.38 46.91
CA GLN A 244 -9.57 6.51 46.75
C GLN A 244 -9.22 5.22 46.01
N ALA A 245 -8.33 5.28 45.00
CA ALA A 245 -7.83 4.10 44.30
C ALA A 245 -7.00 3.19 45.22
N VAL A 246 -6.15 3.76 46.07
CA VAL A 246 -5.39 3.03 47.09
C VAL A 246 -6.34 2.38 48.09
N LEU A 247 -7.31 3.12 48.63
CA LEU A 247 -8.30 2.57 49.57
C LEU A 247 -9.10 1.43 48.94
N LEU A 248 -9.62 1.62 47.72
CA LEU A 248 -10.34 0.59 46.98
C LEU A 248 -9.47 -0.63 46.70
N GLY A 249 -8.20 -0.42 46.31
CA GLY A 249 -7.22 -1.47 46.06
C GLY A 249 -6.90 -2.29 47.31
N LEU A 250 -6.69 -1.63 48.46
CA LEU A 250 -6.47 -2.30 49.74
C LEU A 250 -7.70 -3.06 50.21
N LEU A 251 -8.89 -2.47 50.11
CA LEU A 251 -10.14 -3.14 50.51
C LEU A 251 -10.45 -4.34 49.60
N LEU A 252 -10.34 -4.18 48.29
CA LEU A 252 -10.55 -5.27 47.33
C LEU A 252 -9.51 -6.37 47.52
N GLY A 253 -8.22 -6.02 47.58
CA GLY A 253 -7.14 -6.96 47.80
C GLY A 253 -7.27 -7.69 49.13
N GLY A 254 -7.45 -6.96 50.23
CA GLY A 254 -7.63 -7.54 51.56
C GLY A 254 -8.86 -8.43 51.67
N ALA A 255 -10.00 -8.03 51.10
CA ALA A 255 -11.21 -8.83 51.11
C ALA A 255 -11.06 -10.13 50.30
N VAL A 256 -10.49 -10.04 49.09
CA VAL A 256 -10.27 -11.24 48.25
C VAL A 256 -9.29 -12.19 48.93
N GLU A 257 -8.19 -11.70 49.50
CA GLU A 257 -7.21 -12.54 50.19
C GLU A 257 -7.77 -13.15 51.48
N ALA A 258 -8.58 -12.42 52.24
CA ALA A 258 -9.27 -12.96 53.41
C ALA A 258 -10.27 -14.07 53.04
N LEU A 259 -11.04 -13.88 51.96
CA LEU A 259 -11.96 -14.90 51.46
C LEU A 259 -11.21 -16.11 50.91
N GLN A 260 -10.11 -15.91 50.18
CA GLN A 260 -9.23 -16.97 49.69
C GLN A 260 -8.60 -17.80 50.83
N PHE A 261 -8.25 -17.17 51.94
CA PHE A 261 -7.77 -17.87 53.13
C PHE A 261 -8.85 -18.79 53.73
N LEU A 262 -10.12 -18.35 53.71
CA LEU A 262 -11.27 -19.12 54.19
C LEU A 262 -11.76 -20.20 53.21
N MET A 263 -11.24 -20.26 52.00
CA MET A 263 -11.53 -21.33 51.03
C MET A 263 -10.54 -22.49 51.20
N ALA A 264 -11.00 -23.73 51.05
CA ALA A 264 -10.15 -24.91 51.15
C ALA A 264 -9.12 -25.03 50.00
N SER A 265 -9.50 -24.62 48.79
CA SER A 265 -8.63 -24.62 47.59
C SER A 265 -7.87 -23.30 47.37
N GLY A 266 -8.17 -22.27 48.16
CA GLY A 266 -7.64 -20.93 47.95
C GLY A 266 -6.15 -20.76 48.26
N VAL A 267 -5.53 -19.76 47.64
CA VAL A 267 -4.13 -19.37 47.91
C VAL A 267 -4.10 -17.93 48.35
N ALA A 268 -3.72 -17.69 49.61
CA ALA A 268 -3.73 -16.36 50.23
C ALA A 268 -2.31 -15.82 50.44
N GLN A 269 -1.97 -14.68 49.83
CA GLN A 269 -0.64 -14.08 49.96
C GLN A 269 -0.68 -12.56 50.02
N GLY A 270 0.06 -11.97 50.96
CA GLY A 270 0.04 -10.51 51.15
C GLY A 270 0.55 -9.72 49.94
N LEU A 271 1.44 -10.29 49.12
CA LEU A 271 1.90 -9.65 47.87
C LEU A 271 0.74 -9.42 46.88
N SER A 272 -0.28 -10.28 46.89
CA SER A 272 -1.45 -10.15 46.03
C SER A 272 -2.38 -9.00 46.44
N VAL A 273 -2.28 -8.49 47.67
CA VAL A 273 -2.95 -7.22 48.05
C VAL A 273 -2.28 -6.05 47.33
N LEU A 274 -0.95 -6.04 47.25
CA LEU A 274 -0.17 -4.98 46.62
C LEU A 274 -0.32 -4.96 45.10
N THR A 275 -0.31 -6.13 44.44
CA THR A 275 -0.53 -6.23 42.99
C THR A 275 -1.92 -5.76 42.60
N ARG A 276 -2.95 -6.14 43.35
CA ARG A 276 -4.32 -5.69 43.10
C ARG A 276 -4.45 -4.18 43.29
N LEU A 277 -3.83 -3.61 44.34
CA LEU A 277 -3.73 -2.16 44.52
C LEU A 277 -3.04 -1.48 43.35
N ALA A 278 -1.92 -2.04 42.85
CA ALA A 278 -1.19 -1.50 41.72
C ALA A 278 -2.06 -1.48 40.46
N GLY A 279 -2.83 -2.54 40.20
CA GLY A 279 -3.78 -2.58 39.09
C GLY A 279 -4.91 -1.55 39.22
N VAL A 280 -5.54 -1.40 40.39
CA VAL A 280 -6.56 -0.35 40.60
C VAL A 280 -5.98 1.04 40.37
N CYS A 281 -4.78 1.32 40.87
CA CYS A 281 -4.10 2.60 40.63
C CYS A 281 -3.74 2.80 39.16
N GLY A 282 -3.26 1.75 38.49
CA GLY A 282 -2.95 1.75 37.06
C GLY A 282 -4.17 2.02 36.19
N GLY A 283 -5.34 1.47 36.56
CA GLY A 283 -6.60 1.73 35.88
C GLY A 283 -7.03 3.19 35.97
N LEU A 284 -6.91 3.80 37.15
CA LEU A 284 -7.17 5.23 37.33
C LEU A 284 -6.15 6.11 36.56
N ALA A 285 -4.89 5.71 36.51
CA ALA A 285 -3.89 6.40 35.69
C ALA A 285 -4.25 6.29 34.20
N LEU A 286 -4.71 5.14 33.74
CA LEU A 286 -5.12 4.91 32.35
C LEU A 286 -6.34 5.76 31.98
N SER A 287 -7.34 5.92 32.86
CA SER A 287 -8.47 6.83 32.58
C SER A 287 -8.02 8.28 32.48
N ARG A 288 -7.09 8.69 33.35
CA ARG A 288 -6.60 10.07 33.43
C ARG A 288 -5.67 10.44 32.29
N TYR A 289 -4.82 9.53 31.80
CA TYR A 289 -3.82 9.84 30.75
C TYR A 289 -4.14 9.19 29.40
N GLY A 290 -5.10 8.26 29.34
CA GLY A 290 -5.46 7.51 28.14
C GLY A 290 -6.02 8.35 27.00
N HIS A 291 -6.60 9.52 27.29
CA HIS A 291 -7.04 10.47 26.25
C HIS A 291 -5.87 11.01 25.39
N ARG A 292 -4.62 10.87 25.85
CA ARG A 292 -3.41 11.20 25.07
C ARG A 292 -3.04 10.12 24.04
N TRP A 293 -3.63 8.93 24.12
CA TRP A 293 -3.34 7.78 23.28
C TRP A 293 -4.59 7.37 22.51
N THR A 294 -4.60 7.62 21.20
CA THR A 294 -5.69 7.11 20.35
C THR A 294 -5.51 5.63 20.06
N ALA A 295 -6.60 4.90 19.78
CA ALA A 295 -6.54 3.50 19.37
C ALA A 295 -5.60 3.29 18.16
N GLU A 296 -5.57 4.25 17.24
CA GLU A 296 -4.65 4.23 16.09
C GLU A 296 -3.18 4.45 16.49
N GLN A 297 -2.88 5.29 17.49
CA GLN A 297 -1.52 5.44 18.02
C GLN A 297 -1.05 4.18 18.74
N PHE A 298 -1.94 3.53 19.50
CA PHE A 298 -1.65 2.25 20.14
C PHE A 298 -1.42 1.15 19.09
N ALA A 299 -2.30 1.05 18.08
CA ALA A 299 -2.13 0.14 16.95
C ALA A 299 -0.85 0.44 16.16
N ALA A 300 -0.49 1.71 15.94
CA ALA A 300 0.75 2.08 15.27
C ALA A 300 2.00 1.68 16.08
N THR A 301 1.94 1.80 17.40
CA THR A 301 3.02 1.38 18.31
C THR A 301 3.17 -0.15 18.28
N LEU A 302 2.07 -0.89 18.39
CA LEU A 302 2.05 -2.35 18.25
C LEU A 302 2.61 -2.77 16.88
N ARG A 303 2.19 -2.11 15.78
CA ARG A 303 2.72 -2.38 14.44
C ARG A 303 4.23 -2.17 14.35
N ARG A 304 4.73 -1.07 14.91
CA ARG A 304 6.16 -0.73 14.93
C ARG A 304 7.01 -1.78 15.64
N TYR A 305 6.52 -2.31 16.76
CA TYR A 305 7.24 -3.29 17.58
C TYR A 305 6.78 -4.73 17.36
N THR A 306 5.99 -5.01 16.32
CA THR A 306 5.48 -6.37 16.02
C THR A 306 6.56 -7.46 16.09
N PRO A 307 7.74 -7.35 15.43
CA PRO A 307 8.71 -8.43 15.47
C PRO A 307 9.28 -8.67 16.89
N ALA A 308 9.57 -7.60 17.64
CA ALA A 308 10.07 -7.72 19.01
C ALA A 308 9.02 -8.28 19.97
N LEU A 309 7.78 -7.81 19.87
CA LEU A 309 6.67 -8.30 20.67
C LEU A 309 6.31 -9.75 20.33
N ALA A 310 6.35 -10.13 19.05
CA ALA A 310 6.09 -11.50 18.62
C ALA A 310 7.18 -12.46 19.11
N ALA A 311 8.45 -12.06 19.07
CA ALA A 311 9.55 -12.87 19.61
C ALA A 311 9.42 -13.06 21.13
N ALA A 312 9.18 -11.98 21.88
CA ALA A 312 8.98 -12.04 23.32
C ALA A 312 7.73 -12.87 23.70
N TYR A 313 6.64 -12.71 22.95
CA TYR A 313 5.42 -13.50 23.11
C TYR A 313 5.65 -14.99 22.84
N LEU A 314 6.34 -15.34 21.75
CA LEU A 314 6.61 -16.73 21.41
C LEU A 314 7.51 -17.39 22.46
N ALA A 315 8.56 -16.71 22.91
CA ALA A 315 9.42 -17.21 23.98
C ALA A 315 8.62 -17.46 25.28
N LEU A 316 7.73 -16.52 25.64
CA LEU A 316 6.86 -16.66 26.81
C LEU A 316 5.87 -17.83 26.65
N LEU A 317 5.29 -17.99 25.46
CA LEU A 317 4.33 -19.07 25.17
C LEU A 317 4.99 -20.45 25.24
N LEU A 318 6.22 -20.58 24.76
CA LEU A 318 7.00 -21.82 24.84
C LEU A 318 7.40 -22.15 26.29
N GLU A 319 7.86 -21.15 27.06
CA GLU A 319 8.17 -21.29 28.50
C GLU A 319 6.94 -21.74 29.30
N LEU A 320 5.78 -21.11 29.07
CA LEU A 320 4.51 -21.49 29.72
C LEU A 320 4.08 -22.93 29.43
N ASN A 321 4.54 -23.50 28.32
CA ASN A 321 4.24 -24.87 27.92
C ASN A 321 5.42 -25.83 28.17
N GLY A 322 6.38 -25.45 29.02
CA GLY A 322 7.43 -26.33 29.51
C GLY A 322 8.55 -26.67 28.52
N TRP A 323 8.63 -25.98 27.37
CA TRP A 323 9.59 -26.31 26.31
C TRP A 323 11.06 -26.21 26.74
N PHE A 324 11.38 -25.31 27.68
CA PHE A 324 12.75 -25.06 28.13
C PHE A 324 13.09 -25.74 29.47
N THR A 325 12.09 -26.24 30.20
CA THR A 325 12.25 -26.77 31.56
C THR A 325 12.13 -28.29 31.62
N ALA A 326 11.42 -28.90 30.69
CA ALA A 326 11.18 -30.34 30.66
C ALA A 326 12.11 -31.07 29.68
N HIS A 327 12.30 -32.37 29.92
CA HIS A 327 13.16 -33.22 29.09
C HIS A 327 12.44 -33.63 27.81
N TRP A 328 13.15 -33.58 26.69
CA TRP A 328 12.63 -34.01 25.39
C TRP A 328 12.94 -35.49 25.15
N HIS A 329 11.96 -36.24 24.69
CA HIS A 329 12.10 -37.65 24.33
C HIS A 329 12.03 -37.87 22.82
N GLY A 330 12.26 -39.12 22.39
CA GLY A 330 12.41 -39.48 20.98
C GLY A 330 11.08 -39.54 20.21
N LEU A 331 11.19 -39.73 18.89
CA LEU A 331 10.03 -39.83 18.00
C LEU A 331 9.15 -41.07 18.28
N ASP A 332 9.75 -42.17 18.73
CA ASP A 332 9.02 -43.39 19.08
C ASP A 332 8.10 -43.18 20.29
N ASP A 333 8.60 -42.50 21.32
CA ASP A 333 7.82 -42.11 22.50
C ASP A 333 6.71 -41.11 22.11
N ALA A 334 6.99 -40.18 21.20
CA ALA A 334 6.00 -39.23 20.70
C ALA A 334 4.86 -39.91 19.92
N ILE A 335 5.16 -40.93 19.13
CA ILE A 335 4.14 -41.75 18.45
C ILE A 335 3.32 -42.55 19.47
N ALA A 336 3.97 -43.14 20.47
CA ALA A 336 3.30 -43.86 21.54
C ALA A 336 2.36 -42.93 22.33
N GLN A 337 2.80 -41.69 22.59
CA GLN A 337 2.00 -40.69 23.27
C GLN A 337 0.83 -40.21 22.40
N LEU A 338 1.04 -40.00 21.10
CA LEU A 338 -0.03 -39.63 20.15
C LEU A 338 -1.15 -40.69 20.11
N ALA A 339 -0.80 -41.98 20.18
CA ALA A 339 -1.77 -43.07 20.22
C ALA A 339 -2.67 -43.04 21.48
N GLN A 340 -2.21 -42.38 22.55
CA GLN A 340 -2.94 -42.23 23.81
C GLN A 340 -3.79 -40.94 23.87
N VAL A 341 -3.58 -39.99 22.94
CA VAL A 341 -4.30 -38.70 22.92
C VAL A 341 -5.80 -38.92 22.69
N LYS A 342 -6.62 -38.26 23.53
CA LYS A 342 -8.07 -38.27 23.42
C LYS A 342 -8.53 -36.99 22.75
N PHE A 343 -9.03 -37.11 21.52
CA PHE A 343 -9.45 -35.98 20.69
C PHE A 343 -10.82 -35.38 21.06
N MET A 344 -11.51 -35.95 22.04
CA MET A 344 -12.82 -35.48 22.46
C MET A 344 -12.69 -34.12 23.19
N PRO A 345 -13.41 -33.07 22.77
CA PRO A 345 -13.35 -31.76 23.42
C PRO A 345 -13.70 -31.83 24.89
N PHE A 346 -12.92 -31.16 25.73
CA PHE A 346 -13.04 -31.13 27.20
C PHE A 346 -12.83 -32.48 27.91
N TYR A 347 -12.33 -33.52 27.22
CA TYR A 347 -12.04 -34.82 27.86
C TYR A 347 -11.11 -34.69 29.05
N TYR A 348 -9.99 -33.98 28.90
CA TYR A 348 -9.00 -33.81 29.96
C TYR A 348 -9.48 -32.90 31.09
N HIS A 349 -10.36 -31.94 30.79
CA HIS A 349 -10.94 -31.04 31.79
C HIS A 349 -11.89 -31.77 32.74
N TYR A 350 -12.49 -32.89 32.29
CA TYR A 350 -13.34 -33.73 33.13
C TYR A 350 -12.55 -34.54 34.19
N PHE A 351 -11.32 -34.94 33.89
CA PHE A 351 -10.48 -35.71 34.83
C PHE A 351 -9.65 -34.83 35.78
N THR A 352 -9.98 -33.54 35.87
CA THR A 352 -9.35 -32.58 36.77
C THR A 352 -10.42 -31.92 37.64
N THR A 353 -10.02 -31.33 38.78
CA THR A 353 -10.96 -30.54 39.58
C THR A 353 -11.50 -29.36 38.79
N GLU A 354 -12.74 -28.97 39.08
CA GLU A 354 -13.47 -27.92 38.37
C GLU A 354 -12.71 -26.60 38.42
N ALA A 355 -12.09 -26.31 39.56
CA ALA A 355 -11.26 -25.13 39.77
C ALA A 355 -10.03 -25.12 38.85
N LEU A 356 -9.34 -26.26 38.70
CA LEU A 356 -8.19 -26.38 37.83
C LEU A 356 -8.60 -26.32 36.35
N ALA A 357 -9.74 -26.94 35.99
CA ALA A 357 -10.31 -26.88 34.65
C ALA A 357 -10.66 -25.44 34.25
N LEU A 358 -11.30 -24.67 35.13
CA LEU A 358 -11.63 -23.27 34.89
C LEU A 358 -10.36 -22.40 34.79
N PHE A 359 -9.37 -22.64 35.65
CA PHE A 359 -8.10 -21.93 35.59
C PHE A 359 -7.36 -22.21 34.27
N SER A 360 -7.29 -23.48 33.85
CA SER A 360 -6.71 -23.91 32.57
C SER A 360 -7.39 -23.21 31.39
N LEU A 361 -8.74 -23.20 31.37
CA LEU A 361 -9.54 -22.52 30.35
C LEU A 361 -9.15 -21.03 30.23
N VAL A 362 -9.03 -20.33 31.36
CA VAL A 362 -8.66 -18.91 31.39
C VAL A 362 -7.23 -18.68 30.93
N VAL A 363 -6.27 -19.49 31.40
CA VAL A 363 -4.86 -19.36 31.01
C VAL A 363 -4.69 -19.60 29.51
N VAL A 364 -5.31 -20.66 28.96
CA VAL A 364 -5.23 -20.98 27.54
C VAL A 364 -5.86 -19.87 26.71
N THR A 365 -7.08 -19.44 27.02
CA THR A 365 -7.74 -18.36 26.26
C THR A 365 -6.97 -17.04 26.34
N ALA A 366 -6.43 -16.68 27.50
CA ALA A 366 -5.61 -15.48 27.69
C ALA A 366 -4.30 -15.53 26.89
N SER A 367 -3.67 -16.71 26.80
CA SER A 367 -2.41 -16.92 26.10
C SER A 367 -2.48 -16.61 24.60
N TYR A 368 -3.67 -16.62 23.99
CA TYR A 368 -3.87 -16.29 22.57
C TYR A 368 -4.52 -14.91 22.31
N ILE A 369 -4.79 -14.12 23.35
CA ILE A 369 -5.20 -12.71 23.20
C ILE A 369 -4.14 -11.85 22.48
N PRO A 370 -2.81 -12.02 22.69
CA PRO A 370 -1.80 -11.27 21.94
C PRO A 370 -1.92 -11.42 20.42
N VAL A 371 -2.27 -12.62 19.92
CA VAL A 371 -2.56 -12.85 18.49
C VAL A 371 -3.72 -11.97 18.03
N ALA A 372 -4.77 -11.87 18.85
CA ALA A 372 -5.93 -11.04 18.57
C ALA A 372 -5.60 -9.53 18.54
N LEU A 373 -4.74 -9.08 19.46
CA LEU A 373 -4.26 -7.68 19.53
C LEU A 373 -3.41 -7.31 18.32
N LEU A 374 -2.49 -8.19 17.90
CA LEU A 374 -1.67 -7.97 16.71
C LEU A 374 -2.52 -8.01 15.43
N ALA A 375 -3.45 -8.95 15.34
CA ALA A 375 -4.39 -9.03 14.21
C ALA A 375 -5.25 -7.75 14.12
N TRP A 376 -5.75 -7.24 15.25
CA TRP A 376 -6.47 -5.96 15.32
C TRP A 376 -5.57 -4.78 14.91
N ALA A 377 -4.35 -4.68 15.45
CA ALA A 377 -3.41 -3.59 15.13
C ALA A 377 -3.04 -3.53 13.63
N HIS A 378 -2.92 -4.70 12.98
CA HIS A 378 -2.69 -4.85 11.53
C HIS A 378 -3.97 -4.83 10.69
N ARG A 379 -5.13 -4.52 11.28
CA ARG A 379 -6.45 -4.47 10.62
C ARG A 379 -6.84 -5.76 9.89
N ARG A 380 -6.44 -6.92 10.44
CA ARG A 380 -6.81 -8.26 9.94
C ARG A 380 -8.19 -8.65 10.45
N CYS A 381 -8.87 -9.55 9.73
CA CYS A 381 -10.19 -10.03 10.12
C CYS A 381 -10.10 -11.02 11.29
N ALA A 382 -11.18 -11.17 12.05
CA ALA A 382 -11.24 -12.12 13.17
C ALA A 382 -11.01 -13.58 12.73
N ALA A 383 -11.37 -13.94 11.49
CA ALA A 383 -11.08 -15.26 10.93
C ALA A 383 -9.57 -15.50 10.74
N PHE A 384 -8.81 -14.46 10.37
CA PHE A 384 -7.35 -14.55 10.29
C PHE A 384 -6.72 -14.73 11.67
N ALA A 385 -7.20 -13.97 12.67
CA ALA A 385 -6.74 -14.12 14.06
C ALA A 385 -7.00 -15.53 14.58
N ALA A 386 -8.20 -16.06 14.33
CA ALA A 386 -8.60 -17.41 14.68
C ALA A 386 -7.70 -18.47 14.03
N ALA A 387 -7.50 -18.38 12.71
CA ALA A 387 -6.64 -19.32 11.98
C ALA A 387 -5.18 -19.28 12.47
N MET A 388 -4.64 -18.09 12.71
CA MET A 388 -3.27 -17.94 13.22
C MET A 388 -3.13 -18.54 14.64
N ALA A 389 -4.11 -18.29 15.51
CA ALA A 389 -4.13 -18.84 16.85
C ALA A 389 -4.28 -20.38 16.83
N SER A 390 -5.11 -20.94 15.94
CA SER A 390 -5.21 -22.38 15.72
C SER A 390 -3.88 -22.99 15.27
N VAL A 391 -3.19 -22.37 14.31
CA VAL A 391 -1.89 -22.86 13.83
C VAL A 391 -0.85 -22.83 14.94
N LEU A 392 -0.80 -21.74 15.71
CA LEU A 392 0.13 -21.62 16.83
C LEU A 392 -0.18 -22.64 17.92
N ALA A 393 -1.46 -22.81 18.27
CA ALA A 393 -1.89 -23.81 19.25
C ALA A 393 -1.62 -25.24 18.79
N MET A 394 -1.81 -25.56 17.52
CA MET A 394 -1.43 -26.86 16.95
C MET A 394 0.07 -27.10 17.09
N GLY A 395 0.92 -26.09 16.87
CA GLY A 395 2.35 -26.19 17.08
C GLY A 395 2.73 -26.42 18.55
N ILE A 396 2.09 -25.71 19.48
CA ILE A 396 2.33 -25.86 20.92
C ILE A 396 1.87 -27.22 21.43
N GLU A 397 0.63 -27.63 21.15
CA GLU A 397 0.09 -28.93 21.57
C GLU A 397 0.82 -30.09 20.87
N GLY A 398 1.19 -29.93 19.60
CA GLY A 398 2.02 -30.90 18.89
C GLY A 398 3.43 -31.05 19.47
N GLY A 399 4.01 -29.96 19.99
CA GLY A 399 5.32 -30.02 20.67
C GLY A 399 5.28 -30.78 21.99
N LYS A 400 4.15 -30.77 22.71
CA LYS A 400 3.99 -31.53 23.96
C LYS A 400 4.10 -33.04 23.76
N LEU A 401 3.89 -33.54 22.54
CA LEU A 401 4.12 -34.94 22.20
C LEU A 401 5.58 -35.37 22.34
N PHE A 402 6.53 -34.43 22.42
CA PHE A 402 7.96 -34.73 22.51
C PHE A 402 8.52 -34.41 23.89
N ILE A 403 7.68 -33.95 24.82
CA ILE A 403 8.11 -33.44 26.13
C ILE A 403 7.61 -34.39 27.21
N ASP A 404 8.55 -34.92 28.00
CA ASP A 404 8.25 -35.84 29.08
C ASP A 404 7.41 -35.17 30.18
N GLY A 405 6.38 -35.89 30.66
CA GLY A 405 5.44 -35.44 31.68
C GLY A 405 4.33 -34.45 31.23
N LEU A 406 4.33 -33.98 29.99
CA LEU A 406 3.26 -33.11 29.45
C LEU A 406 2.32 -33.86 28.53
N HIS A 407 1.05 -33.49 28.49
CA HIS A 407 0.03 -34.13 27.64
C HIS A 407 -0.60 -33.10 26.67
N PRO A 408 -0.70 -33.41 25.36
CA PRO A 408 -1.44 -32.58 24.42
C PRO A 408 -2.94 -32.57 24.71
N ASP A 409 -3.56 -31.38 24.72
CA ASP A 409 -5.02 -31.22 24.81
C ASP A 409 -5.57 -30.57 23.54
N PRO A 410 -6.23 -31.32 22.64
CA PRO A 410 -6.85 -30.79 21.43
C PRO A 410 -7.90 -29.70 21.68
N THR A 411 -8.49 -29.65 22.89
CA THR A 411 -9.43 -28.59 23.30
C THR A 411 -8.78 -27.22 23.26
N ASN A 412 -7.47 -27.12 23.55
CA ASN A 412 -6.75 -25.85 23.56
C ASN A 412 -6.70 -25.18 22.19
N ILE A 413 -6.73 -25.95 21.11
CA ILE A 413 -6.78 -25.42 19.73
C ILE A 413 -8.13 -24.73 19.48
N LEU A 414 -9.23 -25.33 19.94
CA LEU A 414 -10.58 -24.77 19.83
C LEU A 414 -10.71 -23.51 20.70
N LEU A 415 -10.16 -23.53 21.91
CA LEU A 415 -10.14 -22.39 22.82
C LEU A 415 -9.33 -21.22 22.27
N ALA A 416 -8.14 -21.48 21.72
CA ALA A 416 -7.32 -20.47 21.06
C ALA A 416 -8.06 -19.81 19.88
N CYS A 417 -8.69 -20.63 19.04
CA CYS A 417 -9.50 -20.17 17.90
C CYS A 417 -10.64 -19.25 18.35
N ALA A 418 -11.44 -19.70 19.32
CA ALA A 418 -12.59 -18.96 19.83
C ALA A 418 -12.16 -17.67 20.56
N ALA A 419 -11.12 -17.74 21.40
CA ALA A 419 -10.60 -16.59 22.15
C ALA A 419 -10.07 -15.51 21.21
N SER A 420 -9.23 -15.85 20.23
CA SER A 420 -8.70 -14.85 19.31
C SER A 420 -9.78 -14.28 18.39
N TRP A 421 -10.74 -15.09 17.94
CA TRP A 421 -11.86 -14.61 17.14
C TRP A 421 -12.72 -13.60 17.91
N THR A 422 -13.16 -13.96 19.13
CA THR A 422 -14.01 -13.12 19.97
C THR A 422 -13.29 -11.84 20.39
N ALA A 423 -12.03 -11.94 20.82
CA ALA A 423 -11.23 -10.78 21.21
C ALA A 423 -11.01 -9.81 20.04
N THR A 424 -10.65 -10.29 18.84
CA THR A 424 -10.50 -9.43 17.67
C THR A 424 -11.82 -8.78 17.27
N ARG A 425 -12.94 -9.51 17.31
CA ARG A 425 -14.27 -8.92 17.05
C ARG A 425 -14.62 -7.84 18.05
N PHE A 426 -14.39 -8.10 19.34
CA PHE A 426 -14.63 -7.14 20.40
C PHE A 426 -13.80 -5.86 20.19
N LEU A 427 -12.48 -6.00 19.96
CA LEU A 427 -11.61 -4.85 19.67
C LEU A 427 -12.05 -4.06 18.43
N GLN A 428 -12.47 -4.73 17.36
CA GLN A 428 -13.01 -4.08 16.16
C GLN A 428 -14.32 -3.33 16.43
N LEU A 429 -15.22 -3.91 17.24
CA LEU A 429 -16.45 -3.24 17.68
C LEU A 429 -16.14 -1.99 18.52
N LEU A 430 -15.11 -2.05 19.37
CA LEU A 430 -14.68 -0.92 20.18
C LEU A 430 -13.98 0.20 19.40
N ASP A 431 -13.43 -0.13 18.22
CA ASP A 431 -12.70 0.76 17.29
C ASP A 431 -13.60 1.36 16.19
N HIS A 432 -14.86 0.92 16.10
CA HIS A 432 -15.77 1.18 14.96
C HIS A 432 -16.20 2.65 14.74
N GLN A 433 -15.61 3.63 15.45
CA GLN A 433 -15.81 5.06 15.23
C GLN A 433 -14.76 5.78 14.36
N GLN A 434 -13.68 5.13 13.89
CA GLN A 434 -12.71 5.81 13.01
C GLN A 434 -12.49 5.18 11.63
N SER A 435 -13.05 4.01 11.34
CA SER A 435 -12.92 3.40 10.01
C SER A 435 -14.17 2.66 9.57
N ARG A 436 -15.06 3.34 8.83
CA ARG A 436 -15.87 2.66 7.81
C ARG A 436 -14.94 2.26 6.66
N SER A 437 -14.11 1.26 6.90
CA SER A 437 -13.42 0.50 5.86
C SER A 437 -14.35 -0.64 5.44
N ILE A 438 -15.00 -0.43 4.31
CA ILE A 438 -15.69 -1.47 3.55
C ILE A 438 -14.74 -2.67 3.39
N LYS A 439 -15.21 -3.89 3.72
CA LYS A 439 -14.45 -5.13 3.47
C LYS A 439 -14.04 -5.17 2.00
N PRO A 440 -12.74 -5.23 1.64
CA PRO A 440 -12.38 -5.62 0.30
C PRO A 440 -12.56 -7.15 0.25
N MET A 441 -13.70 -7.60 -0.26
CA MET A 441 -13.68 -8.86 -0.97
C MET A 441 -12.80 -8.58 -2.18
N VAL A 442 -11.57 -9.11 -2.19
CA VAL A 442 -10.70 -9.03 -3.37
C VAL A 442 -11.33 -9.96 -4.41
N VAL A 443 -12.36 -9.47 -5.09
CA VAL A 443 -12.77 -10.03 -6.36
C VAL A 443 -11.68 -9.57 -7.32
N LEU A 444 -10.76 -10.47 -7.70
CA LEU A 444 -9.88 -10.21 -8.84
C LEU A 444 -10.80 -9.90 -10.02
N ARG A 445 -10.80 -8.65 -10.46
CA ARG A 445 -11.66 -8.23 -11.56
C ARG A 445 -11.06 -8.79 -12.86
N PRO A 446 -11.87 -9.31 -13.80
CA PRO A 446 -11.38 -9.95 -15.01
C PRO A 446 -10.46 -9.03 -15.85
N TRP A 447 -10.73 -7.72 -15.86
CA TRP A 447 -9.86 -6.77 -16.55
C TRP A 447 -8.45 -6.64 -15.92
N LEU A 448 -8.29 -6.89 -14.62
CA LEU A 448 -6.97 -6.90 -13.99
C LEU A 448 -6.13 -8.08 -14.52
N LEU A 449 -6.75 -9.26 -14.62
CA LEU A 449 -6.09 -10.45 -15.19
C LEU A 449 -5.72 -10.22 -16.66
N LEU A 450 -6.62 -9.60 -17.44
CA LEU A 450 -6.33 -9.25 -18.84
C LEU A 450 -5.16 -8.27 -18.97
N CYS A 451 -5.13 -7.21 -18.15
CA CYS A 451 -4.00 -6.27 -18.16
C CYS A 451 -2.69 -6.95 -17.77
N LEU A 452 -2.69 -7.78 -16.72
CA LEU A 452 -1.48 -8.47 -16.27
C LEU A 452 -1.00 -9.52 -17.30
N ALA A 453 -1.92 -10.24 -17.94
CA ALA A 453 -1.60 -11.18 -19.02
C ALA A 453 -1.03 -10.45 -20.25
N ALA A 454 -1.65 -9.35 -20.68
CA ALA A 454 -1.18 -8.55 -21.80
C ALA A 454 0.22 -7.97 -21.54
N ILE A 455 0.47 -7.45 -20.34
CA ILE A 455 1.80 -6.96 -19.94
C ILE A 455 2.80 -8.12 -19.82
N GLY A 456 2.38 -9.30 -19.37
CA GLY A 456 3.22 -10.50 -19.35
C GLY A 456 3.68 -10.93 -20.75
N VAL A 457 2.76 -10.95 -21.73
CA VAL A 457 3.08 -11.22 -23.15
C VAL A 457 3.99 -10.14 -23.73
N TRP A 458 3.67 -8.86 -23.47
CA TRP A 458 4.49 -7.75 -23.92
C TRP A 458 5.92 -7.81 -23.35
N LEU A 459 6.05 -8.15 -22.06
CA LEU A 459 7.34 -8.26 -21.37
C LEU A 459 8.19 -9.41 -21.92
N ALA A 460 7.55 -10.54 -22.24
CA ALA A 460 8.22 -11.68 -22.87
C ALA A 460 8.79 -11.33 -24.26
N ALA A 461 8.13 -10.40 -24.96
CA ALA A 461 8.55 -9.91 -26.27
C ALA A 461 9.34 -8.58 -26.21
N PHE A 462 9.69 -8.07 -25.03
CA PHE A 462 10.39 -6.80 -24.90
C PHE A 462 11.90 -6.99 -25.13
N PRO A 463 12.52 -6.25 -26.06
CA PRO A 463 13.87 -6.58 -26.55
C PRO A 463 14.99 -6.24 -25.55
N ALA A 464 14.79 -5.28 -24.65
CA ALA A 464 15.86 -4.80 -23.75
C ALA A 464 15.60 -5.16 -22.28
N PHE A 465 16.49 -5.97 -21.69
CA PHE A 465 16.50 -6.29 -20.26
C PHE A 465 15.13 -6.74 -19.67
N PRO A 466 14.39 -7.67 -20.31
CA PRO A 466 13.02 -8.00 -19.91
C PRO A 466 12.90 -8.50 -18.46
N VAL A 467 13.91 -9.21 -17.94
CA VAL A 467 13.95 -9.66 -16.54
C VAL A 467 14.01 -8.47 -15.58
N LEU A 468 14.89 -7.50 -15.84
CA LEU A 468 15.04 -6.31 -14.98
C LEU A 468 13.77 -5.45 -15.01
N VAL A 469 13.19 -5.24 -16.20
CA VAL A 469 11.90 -4.56 -16.37
C VAL A 469 10.82 -5.28 -15.56
N GLY A 470 10.77 -6.62 -15.64
CA GLY A 470 9.85 -7.44 -14.86
C GLY A 470 9.99 -7.26 -13.34
N VAL A 471 11.22 -7.25 -12.82
CA VAL A 471 11.49 -7.02 -11.40
C VAL A 471 11.01 -5.64 -10.95
N VAL A 472 11.28 -4.60 -11.74
CA VAL A 472 10.82 -3.23 -11.46
C VAL A 472 9.29 -3.16 -11.47
N LEU A 473 8.63 -3.75 -12.47
CA LEU A 473 7.17 -3.79 -12.56
C LEU A 473 6.55 -4.52 -11.36
N VAL A 474 7.11 -5.65 -10.93
CA VAL A 474 6.64 -6.40 -9.76
C VAL A 474 6.85 -5.60 -8.47
N ALA A 475 7.99 -4.91 -8.31
CA ALA A 475 8.24 -4.06 -7.15
C ALA A 475 7.26 -2.88 -7.08
N CYS A 476 7.03 -2.19 -8.20
CA CYS A 476 6.02 -1.12 -8.30
C CYS A 476 4.60 -1.65 -8.03
N ALA A 477 4.25 -2.81 -8.61
CA ALA A 477 2.99 -3.49 -8.37
C ALA A 477 2.77 -3.80 -6.88
N ALA A 478 3.79 -4.34 -6.20
CA ALA A 478 3.73 -4.63 -4.78
C ALA A 478 3.51 -3.36 -3.93
N MET A 479 4.23 -2.27 -4.25
CA MET A 479 4.07 -0.98 -3.57
C MET A 479 2.65 -0.40 -3.73
N VAL A 480 2.13 -0.39 -4.96
CA VAL A 480 0.77 0.09 -5.25
C VAL A 480 -0.28 -0.82 -4.64
N TRP A 481 -0.07 -2.14 -4.68
CA TRP A 481 -0.96 -3.10 -4.04
C TRP A 481 -1.04 -2.87 -2.54
N GLN A 482 0.07 -2.63 -1.86
CA GLN A 482 0.07 -2.32 -0.43
C GLN A 482 -0.63 -0.98 -0.15
N ARG A 483 -0.33 0.05 -0.93
CA ARG A 483 -0.88 1.40 -0.75
C ARG A 483 -1.09 2.10 -2.12
N PRO A 484 -2.34 2.17 -2.61
CA PRO A 484 -2.64 2.68 -3.94
C PRO A 484 -2.18 4.13 -4.21
N ALA A 485 -2.06 4.96 -3.19
CA ALA A 485 -1.57 6.34 -3.32
C ALA A 485 -0.11 6.45 -3.80
N TRP A 486 0.72 5.40 -3.64
CA TRP A 486 2.11 5.43 -4.11
C TRP A 486 2.23 5.44 -5.63
N LEU A 487 1.16 5.11 -6.37
CA LEU A 487 1.11 5.33 -7.82
C LEU A 487 1.51 6.76 -8.19
N PHE A 488 1.05 7.75 -7.41
CA PHE A 488 1.34 9.16 -7.65
C PHE A 488 2.80 9.53 -7.38
N ALA A 489 3.54 8.74 -6.58
CA ALA A 489 4.99 8.90 -6.43
C ALA A 489 5.75 8.18 -7.55
N ILE A 490 5.32 6.96 -7.91
CA ILE A 490 6.00 6.09 -8.87
C ILE A 490 6.00 6.71 -10.27
N ILE A 491 4.86 7.24 -10.73
CA ILE A 491 4.74 7.82 -12.08
C ILE A 491 5.76 8.96 -12.31
N PRO A 492 5.76 10.06 -11.54
CA PRO A 492 6.73 11.14 -11.75
C PRO A 492 8.18 10.74 -11.44
N ALA A 493 8.42 9.75 -10.58
CA ALA A 493 9.77 9.25 -10.33
C ALA A 493 10.33 8.44 -11.52
N ALA A 494 9.49 7.62 -12.14
CA ALA A 494 9.87 6.79 -13.29
C ALA A 494 9.89 7.57 -14.61
N LEU A 495 9.08 8.62 -14.73
CA LEU A 495 8.92 9.41 -15.95
C LEU A 495 10.23 9.79 -16.66
N PRO A 496 11.24 10.37 -15.98
CA PRO A 496 12.48 10.78 -16.63
C PRO A 496 13.46 9.62 -16.91
N VAL A 497 13.43 8.52 -16.14
CA VAL A 497 14.53 7.54 -16.11
C VAL A 497 14.15 6.14 -16.55
N PHE A 498 12.87 5.79 -16.52
CA PHE A 498 12.40 4.53 -17.08
C PHE A 498 12.13 4.74 -18.57
N ASP A 499 13.22 4.92 -19.31
CA ASP A 499 13.26 5.28 -20.73
C ASP A 499 14.29 4.42 -21.46
N LEU A 500 13.89 3.22 -21.90
CA LEU A 500 14.74 2.23 -22.53
C LEU A 500 14.65 2.25 -24.05
N ALA A 501 14.00 3.25 -24.66
CA ALA A 501 13.94 3.40 -26.12
C ALA A 501 15.33 3.33 -26.80
N PRO A 502 16.43 3.90 -26.24
CA PRO A 502 17.76 3.80 -26.86
C PRO A 502 18.33 2.38 -26.93
N TRP A 503 17.86 1.46 -26.09
CA TRP A 503 18.28 0.04 -26.10
C TRP A 503 17.27 -0.87 -26.79
N SER A 504 15.98 -0.54 -26.70
CA SER A 504 14.88 -1.36 -27.17
C SER A 504 14.43 -1.01 -28.60
N GLY A 505 14.63 0.23 -29.05
CA GLY A 505 14.03 0.76 -30.28
C GLY A 505 12.54 1.11 -30.16
N ARG A 506 11.89 0.80 -29.02
CA ARG A 506 10.44 0.98 -28.83
C ARG A 506 10.13 2.29 -28.12
N PHE A 507 9.30 3.13 -28.75
CA PHE A 507 8.87 4.43 -28.18
C PHE A 507 7.37 4.76 -28.38
N PHE A 508 6.60 3.86 -29.02
CA PHE A 508 5.14 3.99 -29.14
C PHE A 508 4.41 3.37 -27.94
N PHE A 509 4.83 2.18 -27.54
CA PHE A 509 4.47 1.54 -26.28
C PHE A 509 5.74 1.02 -25.61
N ASP A 510 6.13 1.67 -24.52
CA ASP A 510 7.41 1.48 -23.84
C ASP A 510 7.22 0.94 -22.41
N GLU A 511 8.34 0.73 -21.71
CA GLU A 511 8.37 0.26 -20.32
C GLU A 511 7.65 1.20 -19.34
N PHE A 512 7.69 2.52 -19.56
CA PHE A 512 6.95 3.47 -18.74
C PHE A 512 5.44 3.29 -18.90
N ASP A 513 4.94 3.08 -20.12
CA ASP A 513 3.53 2.79 -20.37
C ASP A 513 3.09 1.51 -19.65
N ALA A 514 3.90 0.44 -19.73
CA ALA A 514 3.63 -0.82 -19.05
C ALA A 514 3.52 -0.62 -17.52
N LEU A 515 4.42 0.17 -16.94
CA LEU A 515 4.41 0.52 -15.52
C LEU A 515 3.15 1.30 -15.12
N VAL A 516 2.75 2.29 -15.92
CA VAL A 516 1.53 3.08 -15.67
C VAL A 516 0.29 2.19 -15.74
N VAL A 517 0.19 1.31 -16.74
CA VAL A 517 -0.93 0.36 -16.89
C VAL A 517 -1.03 -0.58 -15.70
N VAL A 518 0.08 -1.22 -15.29
CA VAL A 518 0.11 -2.13 -14.12
C VAL A 518 -0.30 -1.40 -12.85
N CYS A 519 0.27 -0.21 -12.61
CA CYS A 519 -0.02 0.57 -11.41
C CYS A 519 -1.50 1.01 -11.38
N LEU A 520 -2.02 1.58 -12.46
CA LEU A 520 -3.43 1.98 -12.54
C LEU A 520 -4.36 0.77 -12.36
N ALA A 521 -4.05 -0.35 -13.03
CA ALA A 521 -4.87 -1.54 -12.96
C ALA A 521 -4.97 -2.08 -11.52
N LEU A 522 -3.85 -2.19 -10.82
CA LEU A 522 -3.85 -2.63 -9.43
C LEU A 522 -4.55 -1.63 -8.51
N ALA A 523 -4.29 -0.33 -8.68
CA ALA A 523 -4.91 0.69 -7.86
C ALA A 523 -6.43 0.74 -8.02
N PHE A 524 -6.96 0.63 -9.25
CA PHE A 524 -8.40 0.58 -9.52
C PHE A 524 -9.09 -0.68 -9.00
N SER A 525 -8.35 -1.79 -8.87
CA SER A 525 -8.87 -3.02 -8.27
C SER A 525 -8.96 -2.92 -6.73
N ARG A 526 -8.06 -2.15 -6.12
CA ARG A 526 -7.96 -1.98 -4.65
C ARG A 526 -8.83 -0.83 -4.13
N VAL A 527 -8.96 0.25 -4.89
CA VAL A 527 -9.71 1.43 -4.48
C VAL A 527 -11.17 1.32 -4.94
N GLN A 528 -12.07 1.40 -3.98
CA GLN A 528 -13.51 1.23 -4.23
C GLN A 528 -14.06 2.33 -5.12
N ALA A 529 -15.11 1.99 -5.85
CA ALA A 529 -15.81 2.95 -6.68
C ALA A 529 -16.53 3.98 -5.80
N LEU A 530 -16.56 5.23 -6.25
CA LEU A 530 -17.36 6.27 -5.63
C LEU A 530 -18.84 5.85 -5.67
N PRO A 531 -19.57 5.85 -4.53
CA PRO A 531 -21.01 5.65 -4.57
C PRO A 531 -21.66 6.80 -5.34
N LEU A 532 -22.60 6.50 -6.24
CA LEU A 532 -23.33 7.47 -7.09
C LEU A 532 -24.16 8.52 -6.31
N ALA A 533 -24.13 8.50 -4.98
CA ALA A 533 -24.96 9.36 -4.14
C ALA A 533 -24.32 10.75 -3.91
N LYS A 534 -24.95 11.77 -4.53
CA LYS A 534 -24.89 13.22 -4.21
C LYS A 534 -23.50 13.77 -3.81
N SER A 535 -22.51 13.58 -4.69
CA SER A 535 -21.31 14.43 -4.71
C SER A 535 -21.66 15.79 -5.32
N ARG A 536 -21.28 16.90 -4.67
CA ARG A 536 -21.27 18.21 -5.36
C ARG A 536 -20.13 18.18 -6.38
N THR A 537 -20.47 18.03 -7.66
CA THR A 537 -19.51 18.12 -8.76
C THR A 537 -19.00 19.55 -8.89
N ASP A 538 -17.68 19.72 -8.94
CA ASP A 538 -17.05 20.99 -9.28
C ASP A 538 -17.29 21.27 -10.77
N ILE A 539 -18.40 21.95 -11.08
CA ILE A 539 -18.86 22.22 -12.45
C ILE A 539 -17.78 22.87 -13.31
N PRO A 540 -17.14 24.00 -12.92
CA PRO A 540 -16.17 24.66 -13.80
C PRO A 540 -14.96 23.77 -14.09
N PHE A 541 -14.47 23.01 -13.11
CA PHE A 541 -13.37 22.07 -13.36
C PHE A 541 -13.80 20.89 -14.24
N SER A 542 -14.96 20.30 -13.97
CA SER A 542 -15.49 19.17 -14.75
C SER A 542 -15.73 19.57 -16.21
N MET A 543 -16.23 20.78 -16.44
CA MET A 543 -16.45 21.34 -17.78
C MET A 543 -15.12 21.61 -18.50
N ALA A 544 -14.14 22.24 -17.82
CA ALA A 544 -12.83 22.49 -18.40
C ALA A 544 -12.12 21.19 -18.81
N VAL A 545 -12.15 20.16 -17.96
CA VAL A 545 -11.55 18.86 -18.29
C VAL A 545 -12.33 18.15 -19.40
N ALA A 546 -13.67 18.20 -19.39
CA ALA A 546 -14.47 17.61 -20.46
C ALA A 546 -14.15 18.23 -21.83
N LEU A 547 -13.96 19.57 -21.89
CA LEU A 547 -13.55 20.26 -23.12
C LEU A 547 -12.16 19.83 -23.59
N VAL A 548 -11.20 19.69 -22.67
CA VAL A 548 -9.85 19.20 -23.01
C VAL A 548 -9.89 17.77 -23.53
N VAL A 549 -10.59 16.86 -22.84
CA VAL A 549 -10.75 15.47 -23.27
C VAL A 549 -11.42 15.39 -24.64
N LEU A 550 -12.48 16.18 -24.87
CA LEU A 550 -13.16 16.25 -26.16
C LEU A 550 -12.23 16.76 -27.26
N SER A 551 -11.42 17.79 -26.97
CA SER A 551 -10.46 18.36 -27.92
C SER A 551 -9.42 17.32 -28.36
N PHE A 552 -8.81 16.62 -27.41
CA PHE A 552 -7.85 15.55 -27.72
C PHE A 552 -8.52 14.35 -28.41
N ALA A 553 -9.75 14.00 -28.06
CA ALA A 553 -10.47 12.92 -28.75
C ALA A 553 -10.73 13.27 -30.23
N VAL A 554 -11.26 14.47 -30.50
CA VAL A 554 -11.49 14.94 -31.88
C VAL A 554 -10.19 15.04 -32.65
N SER A 555 -9.14 15.63 -32.06
CA SER A 555 -7.84 15.77 -32.68
C SER A 555 -7.14 14.41 -32.92
N ALA A 556 -7.29 13.44 -32.01
CA ALA A 556 -6.76 12.09 -32.20
C ALA A 556 -7.47 11.35 -33.33
N VAL A 557 -8.80 11.46 -33.43
CA VAL A 557 -9.56 10.90 -34.57
C VAL A 557 -9.11 11.55 -35.88
N ARG A 558 -8.94 12.88 -35.93
CA ARG A 558 -8.41 13.57 -37.11
C ARG A 558 -6.98 13.12 -37.45
N GLY A 559 -6.13 12.95 -36.43
CA GLY A 559 -4.77 12.44 -36.59
C GLY A 559 -4.73 11.02 -37.14
N LEU A 560 -5.71 10.17 -36.80
CA LEU A 560 -5.82 8.80 -37.30
C LEU A 560 -6.37 8.69 -38.73
N LEU A 561 -7.07 9.72 -39.24
CA LEU A 561 -7.72 9.66 -40.54
C LEU A 561 -6.76 10.03 -41.69
N PRO A 562 -6.82 9.34 -42.84
CA PRO A 562 -7.64 8.15 -43.11
C PRO A 562 -7.15 6.94 -42.32
N PHE A 563 -8.09 6.11 -41.83
CA PHE A 563 -7.74 4.93 -41.04
C PHE A 563 -7.01 3.90 -41.92
N GLN A 564 -5.82 3.49 -41.50
CA GLN A 564 -4.98 2.51 -42.19
C GLN A 564 -4.81 1.29 -41.29
N LEU A 565 -4.86 0.08 -41.84
CA LEU A 565 -4.54 -1.12 -41.07
C LEU A 565 -3.07 -1.08 -40.62
N PRO A 566 -2.73 -1.54 -39.40
CA PRO A 566 -1.35 -1.53 -38.92
C PRO A 566 -0.41 -2.32 -39.83
N ASP A 567 0.70 -1.70 -40.20
CA ASP A 567 1.80 -2.28 -40.97
C ASP A 567 3.11 -2.31 -40.15
N ALA A 568 4.21 -2.74 -40.77
CA ALA A 568 5.52 -2.81 -40.11
C ALA A 568 6.08 -1.45 -39.65
N ASN A 569 5.52 -0.33 -40.12
CA ASN A 569 6.00 1.03 -39.83
C ASN A 569 5.07 1.81 -38.89
N SER A 570 3.93 1.21 -38.53
CA SER A 570 2.86 1.91 -37.82
C SER A 570 3.24 2.34 -36.40
N PHE A 571 4.09 1.57 -35.71
CA PHE A 571 4.45 1.83 -34.30
C PHE A 571 5.92 2.17 -34.09
N ASN A 572 6.60 2.64 -35.14
CA ASN A 572 8.02 3.01 -35.06
C ASN A 572 8.38 4.27 -35.86
N ASN A 573 7.44 4.94 -36.52
CA ASN A 573 7.71 6.11 -37.36
C ASN A 573 6.77 7.29 -37.03
N TYR A 574 7.34 8.49 -36.91
CA TYR A 574 6.60 9.73 -36.62
C TYR A 574 5.67 10.18 -37.75
N TYR A 575 5.91 9.72 -38.98
CA TYR A 575 5.03 9.99 -40.12
C TYR A 575 3.79 9.08 -40.15
N SER A 576 3.73 8.07 -39.28
CA SER A 576 2.54 7.22 -39.17
C SER A 576 1.37 7.98 -38.55
N SER A 577 0.15 7.74 -39.04
CA SER A 577 -1.08 8.24 -38.43
C SER A 577 -1.26 7.75 -36.99
N TYR A 578 -0.68 6.61 -36.64
CA TYR A 578 -0.68 6.06 -35.28
C TYR A 578 0.15 6.88 -34.29
N ASN A 579 0.94 7.87 -34.75
CA ASN A 579 1.59 8.84 -33.87
C ASN A 579 0.55 9.61 -33.03
N ALA A 580 -0.69 9.75 -33.52
CA ALA A 580 -1.82 10.27 -32.75
C ALA A 580 -2.10 9.41 -31.49
N LEU A 581 -2.05 8.07 -31.60
CA LEU A 581 -2.22 7.18 -30.45
C LEU A 581 -1.06 7.30 -29.45
N ARG A 582 0.17 7.42 -29.98
CA ARG A 582 1.37 7.62 -29.15
C ARG A 582 1.21 8.86 -28.27
N ILE A 583 0.67 9.96 -28.77
CA ILE A 583 0.50 11.18 -27.98
C ILE A 583 -0.72 11.10 -27.08
N VAL A 584 -1.89 10.67 -27.59
CA VAL A 584 -3.15 10.69 -26.83
C VAL A 584 -3.14 9.76 -25.61
N LYS A 585 -2.28 8.73 -25.59
CA LYS A 585 -2.12 7.85 -24.41
C LYS A 585 -1.77 8.63 -23.13
N GLY A 586 -1.02 9.74 -23.25
CA GLY A 586 -0.70 10.61 -22.12
C GLY A 586 -1.96 11.21 -21.47
N VAL A 587 -2.97 11.56 -22.28
CA VAL A 587 -4.29 12.03 -21.80
C VAL A 587 -5.07 10.90 -21.15
N ALA A 588 -5.08 9.72 -21.76
CA ALA A 588 -5.77 8.55 -21.22
C ALA A 588 -5.22 8.17 -19.84
N PHE A 589 -3.89 8.16 -19.67
CA PHE A 589 -3.24 7.93 -18.38
C PHE A 589 -3.52 9.04 -17.36
N ALA A 590 -3.49 10.31 -17.76
CA ALA A 590 -3.81 11.42 -16.88
C ALA A 590 -5.26 11.34 -16.37
N TRP A 591 -6.20 10.99 -17.25
CA TRP A 591 -7.62 10.86 -16.91
C TRP A 591 -7.89 9.65 -16.00
N ALA A 592 -7.25 8.51 -16.28
CA ALA A 592 -7.32 7.34 -15.43
C ALA A 592 -6.73 7.64 -14.03
N ALA A 593 -5.58 8.32 -13.97
CA ALA A 593 -4.98 8.77 -12.71
C ALA A 593 -5.89 9.76 -11.97
N TYR A 594 -6.55 10.69 -12.66
CA TYR A 594 -7.53 11.61 -12.07
C TYR A 594 -8.72 10.86 -11.44
N GLY A 595 -9.28 9.88 -12.15
CA GLY A 595 -10.37 9.05 -11.61
C GLY A 595 -9.96 8.35 -10.31
N LEU A 596 -8.71 7.89 -10.21
CA LEU A 596 -8.17 7.31 -8.99
C LEU A 596 -7.90 8.37 -7.90
N PHE A 597 -7.37 9.53 -8.28
CA PHE A 597 -7.14 10.66 -7.38
C PHE A 597 -8.43 11.07 -6.67
N GLN A 598 -9.54 11.18 -7.41
CA GLN A 598 -10.86 11.48 -6.84
C GLN A 598 -11.36 10.38 -5.91
N ARG A 599 -11.19 9.10 -6.27
CA ARG A 599 -11.56 7.98 -5.39
C ARG A 599 -10.77 8.00 -4.09
N LEU A 600 -9.46 8.24 -4.16
CA LEU A 600 -8.60 8.35 -2.98
C LEU A 600 -9.01 9.53 -2.09
N GLY A 601 -9.25 10.70 -2.70
CA GLY A 601 -9.70 11.90 -2.00
C GLY A 601 -11.03 11.70 -1.27
N ALA A 602 -12.00 11.02 -1.90
CA ALA A 602 -13.29 10.71 -1.25
C ALA A 602 -13.18 9.71 -0.09
N HIS A 603 -12.08 8.95 -0.03
CA HIS A 603 -11.72 8.09 1.10
C HIS A 603 -10.76 8.77 2.10
N GLY A 604 -10.54 10.08 1.98
CA GLY A 604 -9.72 10.88 2.89
C GLY A 604 -8.21 10.76 2.68
N VAL A 605 -7.76 10.25 1.53
CA VAL A 605 -6.34 10.13 1.19
C VAL A 605 -5.97 11.23 0.20
N ASP A 606 -5.16 12.19 0.65
CA ASP A 606 -4.51 13.17 -0.24
C ASP A 606 -3.25 12.55 -0.85
N ALA A 607 -3.17 12.56 -2.18
CA ALA A 607 -2.06 11.98 -2.95
C ALA A 607 -1.05 13.04 -3.45
N ARG A 608 -1.29 14.34 -3.22
CA ARG A 608 -0.41 15.42 -3.70
C ARG A 608 1.01 15.33 -3.12
N ARG A 609 1.11 14.94 -1.85
CA ARG A 609 2.41 14.75 -1.18
C ARG A 609 3.23 13.61 -1.78
N GLN A 610 2.58 12.49 -2.13
CA GLN A 610 3.21 11.36 -2.82
C GLN A 610 3.71 11.80 -4.19
N PHE A 611 2.91 12.59 -4.91
CA PHE A 611 3.34 13.20 -6.17
C PHE A 611 4.59 14.07 -6.00
N GLY A 612 4.61 14.95 -4.99
CA GLY A 612 5.78 15.76 -4.67
C GLY A 612 7.04 14.91 -4.38
N PHE A 613 6.90 13.83 -3.60
CA PHE A 613 8.02 12.90 -3.37
C PHE A 613 8.51 12.26 -4.66
N GLY A 614 7.61 11.84 -5.54
CA GLY A 614 7.97 11.25 -6.82
C GLY A 614 8.69 12.23 -7.74
N MET A 615 8.24 13.49 -7.80
CA MET A 615 8.94 14.56 -8.53
C MET A 615 10.37 14.77 -8.01
N VAL A 616 10.57 14.75 -6.69
CA VAL A 616 11.90 14.89 -6.09
C VAL A 616 12.80 13.67 -6.37
N ILE A 617 12.25 12.46 -6.31
CA ILE A 617 13.01 11.24 -6.65
C ILE A 617 13.41 11.27 -8.12
N GLY A 618 12.47 11.56 -9.03
CA GLY A 618 12.77 11.71 -10.45
C GLY A 618 13.83 12.78 -10.72
N LEU A 619 13.76 13.91 -9.99
CA LEU A 619 14.76 14.98 -10.06
C LEU A 619 16.15 14.48 -9.64
N GLY A 620 16.24 13.80 -8.50
CA GLY A 620 17.51 13.23 -8.01
C GLY A 620 18.12 12.25 -9.00
N LEU A 621 17.32 11.35 -9.58
CA LEU A 621 17.78 10.39 -10.58
C LEU A 621 18.21 11.07 -11.89
N THR A 622 17.46 12.08 -12.33
CA THR A 622 17.80 12.88 -13.53
C THR A 622 19.14 13.60 -13.34
N VAL A 623 19.32 14.24 -12.19
CA VAL A 623 20.57 14.93 -11.84
C VAL A 623 21.72 13.94 -11.80
N ALA A 624 21.54 12.76 -11.20
CA ALA A 624 22.59 11.73 -11.17
C ALA A 624 23.05 11.30 -12.58
N VAL A 625 22.11 11.11 -13.51
CA VAL A 625 22.43 10.78 -14.91
C VAL A 625 23.17 11.93 -15.59
N ILE A 626 22.76 13.19 -15.36
CA ILE A 626 23.44 14.37 -15.92
C ILE A 626 24.88 14.50 -15.38
N PHE A 627 25.10 14.22 -14.09
CA PHE A 627 26.44 14.20 -13.51
C PHE A 627 27.31 13.12 -14.17
N TRP A 628 26.79 11.91 -14.31
CA TRP A 628 27.49 10.84 -15.03
C TRP A 628 27.80 11.24 -16.48
N GLU A 629 26.82 11.79 -17.20
CA GLU A 629 26.97 12.23 -18.59
C GLU A 629 28.07 13.31 -18.71
N ARG A 630 28.10 14.29 -17.79
CA ARG A 630 29.15 15.31 -17.75
C ARG A 630 30.51 14.73 -17.44
N VAL A 631 30.62 13.78 -16.49
CA VAL A 631 31.88 13.11 -16.16
C VAL A 631 32.40 12.32 -17.36
N ALA A 632 31.52 11.59 -18.07
CA ALA A 632 31.90 10.75 -19.20
C ALA A 632 32.28 11.57 -20.44
N PHE A 633 31.51 12.60 -20.81
CA PHE A 633 31.66 13.26 -22.11
C PHE A 633 32.49 14.54 -22.09
N SER A 634 32.27 15.47 -21.15
CA SER A 634 32.88 16.81 -21.21
C SER A 634 33.84 17.13 -20.07
N GLY A 635 33.69 16.47 -18.91
CA GLY A 635 34.22 16.89 -17.61
C GLY A 635 33.27 17.84 -16.86
N LEU A 636 33.31 17.79 -15.52
CA LEU A 636 32.43 18.59 -14.66
C LEU A 636 32.68 20.10 -14.79
N TRP A 637 33.94 20.50 -14.95
CA TRP A 637 34.38 21.90 -14.92
C TRP A 637 34.66 22.51 -16.30
N ASN A 638 34.40 21.76 -17.38
CA ASN A 638 34.60 22.23 -18.75
C ASN A 638 33.34 22.95 -19.26
N PHE A 639 33.42 24.29 -19.36
CA PHE A 639 32.32 25.14 -19.86
C PHE A 639 32.64 25.83 -21.19
N THR A 640 33.81 25.56 -21.76
CA THR A 640 34.22 26.07 -23.09
C THR A 640 33.76 25.13 -24.21
N GLY A 641 33.66 23.82 -23.93
CA GLY A 641 33.17 22.84 -24.88
C GLY A 641 31.67 23.00 -25.22
N SER A 642 31.31 22.69 -26.46
CA SER A 642 29.93 22.79 -26.98
C SER A 642 29.00 21.64 -26.57
N TYR A 643 29.43 20.76 -25.67
CA TYR A 643 28.64 19.60 -25.24
C TYR A 643 27.42 20.03 -24.43
N ARG A 644 26.24 19.60 -24.88
CA ARG A 644 24.97 19.84 -24.20
C ARG A 644 24.42 18.52 -23.69
N VAL A 645 24.10 18.49 -22.40
CA VAL A 645 23.54 17.30 -21.77
C VAL A 645 22.15 17.01 -22.30
N THR A 646 21.83 15.74 -22.51
CA THR A 646 20.47 15.29 -22.86
C THR A 646 19.78 14.56 -21.70
N GLY A 647 20.55 14.12 -20.71
CA GLY A 647 20.06 13.37 -19.57
C GLY A 647 19.41 12.04 -19.97
N PRO A 648 18.51 11.50 -19.14
CA PRO A 648 17.89 10.20 -19.36
C PRO A 648 16.70 10.22 -20.35
N PHE A 649 16.49 11.31 -21.07
CA PHE A 649 15.30 11.50 -21.93
C PHE A 649 15.57 11.05 -23.36
N SER A 650 15.04 9.89 -23.77
CA SER A 650 15.14 9.42 -25.16
C SER A 650 14.40 10.33 -26.13
N ALA A 651 13.37 11.05 -25.66
CA ALA A 651 12.65 12.07 -26.42
C ALA A 651 13.58 13.17 -26.99
N MET A 652 14.79 13.32 -26.47
CA MET A 652 15.80 14.25 -27.00
C MET A 652 16.44 13.81 -28.33
N HIS A 653 16.17 12.60 -28.86
CA HIS A 653 16.73 12.13 -30.14
C HIS A 653 16.37 12.99 -31.37
N THR A 654 15.32 13.81 -31.28
CA THR A 654 14.93 14.83 -32.28
C THR A 654 15.11 16.26 -31.76
N GLY A 655 15.84 16.43 -30.66
CA GLY A 655 15.92 17.66 -29.88
C GLY A 655 14.72 17.85 -28.95
N GLY A 656 14.53 19.06 -28.42
CA GLY A 656 13.54 19.30 -27.35
C GLY A 656 14.07 20.20 -26.26
N ALA A 657 13.18 20.64 -25.36
CA ALA A 657 13.52 21.27 -24.10
C ALA A 657 13.07 20.42 -22.90
N TYR A 658 12.96 19.10 -23.08
CA TYR A 658 12.37 18.16 -22.11
C TYR A 658 13.16 18.07 -20.80
N ILE A 659 14.50 18.09 -20.88
CA ILE A 659 15.38 18.02 -19.71
C ILE A 659 15.21 19.25 -18.82
N GLU A 660 15.36 20.46 -19.36
CA GLU A 660 15.20 21.69 -18.58
C GLU A 660 13.76 21.89 -18.08
N CYS A 661 12.77 21.43 -18.86
CA CYS A 661 11.36 21.41 -18.49
C CYS A 661 11.12 20.61 -17.21
N PHE A 662 11.64 19.38 -17.14
CA PHE A 662 11.48 18.55 -15.96
C PHE A 662 12.27 19.08 -14.75
N LEU A 663 13.52 19.51 -14.95
CA LEU A 663 14.34 20.11 -13.88
C LEU A 663 13.65 21.33 -13.26
N ALA A 664 13.14 22.25 -14.09
CA ALA A 664 12.43 23.44 -13.62
C ALA A 664 11.10 23.09 -12.92
N ALA A 665 10.32 22.15 -13.46
CA ALA A 665 9.03 21.77 -12.89
C ALA A 665 9.16 20.96 -11.58
N ALA A 666 10.23 20.17 -11.39
CA ALA A 666 10.43 19.36 -10.19
C ALA A 666 11.08 20.13 -9.03
N THR A 667 11.85 21.17 -9.32
CA THR A 667 12.57 21.97 -8.30
C THR A 667 11.66 22.57 -7.22
N PRO A 668 10.47 23.13 -7.53
CA PRO A 668 9.57 23.64 -6.51
C PRO A 668 9.18 22.61 -5.44
N PHE A 669 8.96 21.35 -5.84
CA PHE A 669 8.64 20.26 -4.91
C PHE A 669 9.82 19.93 -3.98
N LEU A 670 11.05 20.02 -4.49
CA LEU A 670 12.26 19.87 -3.68
C LEU A 670 12.40 20.99 -2.63
N VAL A 671 12.12 22.24 -3.03
CA VAL A 671 12.15 23.39 -2.12
C VAL A 671 11.10 23.22 -1.02
N VAL A 672 9.87 22.85 -1.36
CA VAL A 672 8.80 22.59 -0.40
C VAL A 672 9.16 21.44 0.56
N LEU A 673 9.74 20.34 0.05
CA LEU A 673 10.21 19.23 0.88
C LEU A 673 11.31 19.67 1.86
N MET A 674 12.28 20.46 1.40
CA MET A 674 13.37 20.99 2.20
C MET A 674 12.85 21.85 3.36
N LEU A 675 11.82 22.67 3.10
CA LEU A 675 11.20 23.54 4.11
C LEU A 675 10.29 22.78 5.07
N GLY A 676 9.61 21.73 4.59
CA GLY A 676 8.68 20.92 5.38
C GLY A 676 9.35 19.89 6.30
N THR A 677 10.59 19.47 6.02
CA THR A 677 11.26 18.44 6.83
C THR A 677 11.90 19.00 8.10
N ALA A 678 11.74 18.29 9.23
CA ALA A 678 12.42 18.59 10.49
C ALA A 678 13.80 17.93 10.61
N HIS A 679 14.07 16.90 9.80
CA HIS A 679 15.32 16.14 9.85
C HIS A 679 16.47 16.92 9.19
N ARG A 680 17.50 17.25 9.98
CA ARG A 680 18.65 18.06 9.52
C ARG A 680 19.40 17.41 8.37
N ALA A 681 19.63 16.10 8.42
CA ALA A 681 20.32 15.36 7.35
C ALA A 681 19.53 15.40 6.04
N LEU A 682 18.22 15.16 6.09
CA LEU A 682 17.37 15.24 4.90
C LEU A 682 17.28 16.67 4.36
N ARG A 683 17.24 17.68 5.23
CA ARG A 683 17.29 19.09 4.81
C ARG A 683 18.59 19.43 4.11
N LEU A 684 19.74 18.97 4.64
CA LEU A 684 21.04 19.14 4.01
C LEU A 684 21.09 18.43 2.65
N ALA A 685 20.60 17.19 2.57
CA ALA A 685 20.52 16.45 1.31
C ALA A 685 19.65 17.19 0.27
N CYS A 686 18.51 17.75 0.68
CA CYS A 686 17.68 18.55 -0.22
C CYS A 686 18.41 19.83 -0.69
N PHE A 687 19.11 20.52 0.22
CA PHE A 687 19.89 21.71 -0.12
C PHE A 687 21.01 21.39 -1.13
N LEU A 688 21.77 20.31 -0.91
CA LEU A 688 22.78 19.84 -1.86
C LEU A 688 22.16 19.46 -3.21
N LEU A 689 21.00 18.83 -3.20
CA LEU A 689 20.28 18.51 -4.43
C LEU A 689 19.79 19.76 -5.18
N VAL A 690 19.41 20.84 -4.48
CA VAL A 690 19.10 22.13 -5.13
C VAL A 690 20.32 22.66 -5.88
N LEU A 691 21.50 22.65 -5.24
CA LEU A 691 22.75 23.10 -5.89
C LEU A 691 23.13 22.21 -7.08
N ALA A 692 23.01 20.88 -6.92
CA ALA A 692 23.25 19.92 -7.98
C ALA A 692 22.26 20.09 -9.15
N THR A 693 21.01 20.43 -8.85
CA THR A 693 19.99 20.75 -9.85
C THR A 693 20.31 22.06 -10.58
N THR A 694 20.78 23.08 -9.86
CA THR A 694 21.25 24.33 -10.48
C THR A 694 22.39 24.05 -11.44
N TYR A 695 23.41 23.28 -11.04
CA TYR A 695 24.48 22.85 -11.94
C TYR A 695 23.92 22.13 -13.18
N ALA A 696 23.08 21.10 -12.95
CA ALA A 696 22.52 20.26 -14.01
C ALA A 696 21.71 21.07 -15.03
N LEU A 697 20.92 22.05 -14.58
CA LEU A 697 20.18 22.94 -15.46
C LEU A 697 21.12 23.89 -16.22
N MET A 698 22.13 24.46 -15.57
CA MET A 698 23.05 25.40 -16.20
C MET A 698 23.86 24.77 -17.34
N VAL A 699 24.28 23.51 -17.19
CA VAL A 699 25.02 22.77 -18.23
C VAL A 699 24.15 22.27 -19.40
N THR A 700 22.83 22.52 -19.39
CA THR A 700 21.99 22.35 -20.60
C THR A 700 22.26 23.45 -21.64
N PHE A 701 22.85 24.57 -21.21
CA PHE A 701 23.06 25.79 -22.00
C PHE A 701 21.78 26.29 -22.69
N SER A 702 20.63 26.04 -22.08
CA SER A 702 19.30 26.42 -22.57
C SER A 702 18.82 27.71 -21.92
N ARG A 703 18.75 28.78 -22.70
CA ARG A 703 18.27 30.11 -22.25
C ARG A 703 16.85 30.04 -21.70
N ASN A 704 15.99 29.31 -22.40
CA ASN A 704 14.61 29.07 -22.00
C ASN A 704 14.55 28.33 -20.66
N GLY A 705 15.41 27.31 -20.50
CA GLY A 705 15.57 26.59 -19.24
C GLY A 705 15.98 27.49 -18.08
N PHE A 706 16.92 28.41 -18.30
CA PHE A 706 17.38 29.35 -17.26
C PHE A 706 16.24 30.25 -16.76
N VAL A 707 15.46 30.82 -17.69
CA VAL A 707 14.30 31.67 -17.33
C VAL A 707 13.23 30.86 -16.63
N ALA A 708 12.88 29.67 -17.14
CA ALA A 708 11.87 28.81 -16.53
C ALA A 708 12.25 28.39 -15.10
N PHE A 709 13.51 28.05 -14.86
CA PHE A 709 14.02 27.71 -13.55
C PHE A 709 14.02 28.90 -12.58
N ALA A 710 14.44 30.08 -13.04
CA ALA A 710 14.40 31.30 -12.25
C ALA A 710 12.96 31.66 -11.85
N VAL A 711 12.01 31.52 -12.77
CA VAL A 711 10.57 31.71 -12.48
C VAL A 711 10.06 30.67 -11.50
N ALA A 712 10.40 29.38 -11.67
CA ALA A 712 9.99 28.31 -10.76
C ALA A 712 10.45 28.59 -9.31
N VAL A 713 11.73 28.89 -9.16
CA VAL A 713 12.36 29.18 -7.86
C VAL A 713 11.80 30.49 -7.27
N GLY A 714 11.68 31.55 -8.08
CA GLY A 714 11.13 32.82 -7.65
C GLY A 714 9.70 32.70 -7.14
N VAL A 715 8.82 32.00 -7.88
CA VAL A 715 7.40 31.82 -7.50
C VAL A 715 7.27 31.00 -6.23
N VAL A 716 7.98 29.88 -6.09
CA VAL A 716 7.87 29.04 -4.88
C VAL A 716 8.41 29.75 -3.65
N LEU A 717 9.54 30.47 -3.78
CA LEU A 717 10.12 31.23 -2.67
C LEU A 717 9.23 32.41 -2.25
N LEU A 718 8.67 33.15 -3.22
CA LEU A 718 7.74 34.24 -2.94
C LEU A 718 6.49 33.74 -2.23
N SER A 719 5.91 32.64 -2.73
CA SER A 719 4.74 32.03 -2.11
C SER A 719 5.02 31.58 -0.67
N GLU A 720 6.11 30.85 -0.45
CA GLU A 720 6.50 30.38 0.88
C GLU A 720 6.89 31.53 1.82
N MET A 721 7.32 32.67 1.28
CA MET A 721 7.62 33.87 2.06
C MET A 721 6.34 34.57 2.52
N ILE A 722 5.35 34.74 1.64
CA ILE A 722 4.05 35.38 1.94
C ILE A 722 3.29 34.59 3.02
N SER A 723 3.35 33.26 2.98
CA SER A 723 2.66 32.40 3.94
C SER A 723 3.40 32.19 5.27
N ALA A 724 4.57 32.83 5.46
CA ALA A 724 5.45 32.57 6.61
C ALA A 724 5.11 33.40 7.85
N LYS A 725 4.93 32.73 9.00
CA LYS A 725 4.83 33.41 10.32
C LYS A 725 6.13 34.07 10.80
N ARG A 726 7.29 33.71 10.21
CA ARG A 726 8.63 34.21 10.58
C ARG A 726 9.36 34.73 9.34
N PHE A 727 8.84 35.82 8.77
CA PHE A 727 9.30 36.43 7.52
C PHE A 727 10.83 36.60 7.46
N VAL A 728 11.41 37.36 8.41
CA VAL A 728 12.85 37.72 8.41
C VAL A 728 13.77 36.49 8.34
N ARG A 729 13.52 35.45 9.15
CA ARG A 729 14.36 34.25 9.17
C ARG A 729 14.26 33.45 7.88
N ARG A 730 13.07 33.38 7.27
CA ARG A 730 12.89 32.73 5.97
C ARG A 730 13.57 33.53 4.86
N SER A 731 13.49 34.86 4.88
CA SER A 731 14.15 35.74 3.90
C SER A 731 15.67 35.57 3.91
N ILE A 732 16.31 35.50 5.08
CA ILE A 732 17.77 35.25 5.18
C ILE A 732 18.13 33.88 4.60
N PHE A 733 17.37 32.84 4.94
CA PHE A 733 17.61 31.49 4.42
C PHE A 733 17.46 31.43 2.89
N PHE A 734 16.42 32.09 2.35
CA PHE A 734 16.19 32.17 0.91
C PHE A 734 17.28 32.98 0.20
N ALA A 735 17.71 34.12 0.77
CA ALA A 735 18.83 34.88 0.24
C ALA A 735 20.13 34.06 0.21
N GLY A 736 20.42 33.31 1.29
CA GLY A 736 21.57 32.42 1.34
C GLY A 736 21.51 31.28 0.31
N MET A 737 20.33 30.67 0.13
CA MET A 737 20.13 29.62 -0.87
C MET A 737 20.29 30.17 -2.30
N THR A 738 19.65 31.29 -2.63
CA THR A 738 19.80 31.95 -3.93
C THR A 738 21.25 32.36 -4.18
N GLY A 739 21.94 32.89 -3.16
CA GLY A 739 23.37 33.21 -3.25
C GLY A 739 24.22 31.97 -3.57
N ALA A 740 23.97 30.85 -2.91
CA ALA A 740 24.67 29.59 -3.20
C ALA A 740 24.37 29.06 -4.61
N MET A 741 23.13 29.18 -5.09
CA MET A 741 22.77 28.84 -6.47
C MET A 741 23.49 29.73 -7.49
N LEU A 742 23.57 31.04 -7.23
CA LEU A 742 24.29 31.98 -8.08
C LEU A 742 25.79 31.65 -8.13
N LEU A 743 26.41 31.27 -7.00
CA LEU A 743 27.82 30.83 -6.98
C LEU A 743 28.07 29.61 -7.86
N VAL A 744 27.10 28.69 -7.97
CA VAL A 744 27.19 27.54 -8.88
C VAL A 744 26.94 27.95 -10.34
N ALA A 745 26.00 28.86 -10.58
CA ALA A 745 25.59 29.26 -11.92
C ALA A 745 26.58 30.20 -12.62
N LEU A 746 27.21 31.13 -11.87
CA LEU A 746 28.06 32.19 -12.43
C LEU A 746 29.23 31.65 -13.28
N PRO A 747 30.05 30.69 -12.82
CA PRO A 747 31.17 30.18 -13.63
C PRO A 747 30.73 29.53 -14.94
N ILE A 748 29.54 28.93 -14.95
CA ILE A 748 28.97 28.29 -16.15
C ILE A 748 28.44 29.35 -17.10
N PHE A 749 27.80 30.39 -16.57
CA PHE A 749 27.26 31.49 -17.34
C PHE A 749 28.37 32.36 -17.96
N GLU A 750 29.50 32.55 -17.26
CA GLU A 750 30.68 33.26 -17.76
C GLU A 750 31.47 32.47 -18.81
N GLY A 751 31.22 31.16 -18.96
CA GLY A 751 31.89 30.34 -19.97
C GLY A 751 31.60 30.78 -21.42
N ASP A 752 32.62 30.70 -22.28
CA ASP A 752 32.57 31.16 -23.68
C ASP A 752 31.38 30.61 -24.46
N PHE A 753 31.03 29.34 -24.25
CA PHE A 753 29.90 28.72 -24.93
C PHE A 753 28.55 29.32 -24.50
N ALA A 754 28.36 29.58 -23.20
CA ALA A 754 27.15 30.24 -22.71
C ALA A 754 27.04 31.69 -23.22
N GLN A 755 28.16 32.42 -23.26
CA GLN A 755 28.22 33.79 -23.78
C GLN A 755 27.93 33.85 -25.28
N SER A 756 28.53 32.97 -26.08
CA SER A 756 28.24 32.89 -27.53
C SER A 756 26.77 32.59 -27.80
N ARG A 757 26.14 31.76 -26.96
CA ARG A 757 24.69 31.52 -27.00
C ARG A 757 23.93 32.79 -26.63
N MET A 758 24.31 33.58 -25.62
CA MET A 758 23.61 34.83 -25.30
C MET A 758 23.69 35.86 -26.44
N ALA A 759 24.82 35.93 -27.14
CA ALA A 759 25.01 36.87 -28.24
C ALA A 759 24.04 36.64 -29.43
N THR A 760 23.56 35.40 -29.64
CA THR A 760 22.70 35.04 -30.78
C THR A 760 21.19 35.06 -30.50
N VAL A 761 20.75 35.58 -29.35
CA VAL A 761 19.32 35.58 -28.94
C VAL A 761 18.39 36.18 -30.01
N ASN A 762 18.74 37.34 -30.58
CA ASN A 762 17.91 38.01 -31.60
C ASN A 762 17.86 37.26 -32.93
N ALA A 763 18.91 36.53 -33.29
CA ALA A 763 18.93 35.70 -34.49
C ALA A 763 18.03 34.48 -34.32
N ASP A 764 18.16 33.77 -33.18
CA ASP A 764 17.34 32.60 -32.86
C ASP A 764 15.85 32.94 -32.78
N LEU A 765 15.48 34.09 -32.21
CA LEU A 765 14.08 34.50 -32.13
C LEU A 765 13.44 34.70 -33.52
N ARG A 766 14.19 35.26 -34.48
CA ARG A 766 13.72 35.42 -35.86
C ARG A 766 13.49 34.06 -36.54
N VAL A 767 14.39 33.10 -36.33
CA VAL A 767 14.24 31.72 -36.82
C VAL A 767 13.00 31.04 -36.20
N ARG A 768 12.73 31.27 -34.91
CA ARG A 768 11.52 30.75 -34.26
C ARG A 768 10.25 31.37 -34.85
N GLN A 769 10.23 32.68 -35.04
CA GLN A 769 9.07 33.37 -35.61
C GLN A 769 8.76 32.93 -37.05
N SER A 770 9.79 32.78 -37.90
CA SER A 770 9.59 32.27 -39.27
C SER A 770 9.07 30.83 -39.26
N HIS A 771 9.62 29.97 -38.39
CA HIS A 771 9.18 28.59 -38.20
C HIS A 771 7.71 28.51 -37.75
N TRP A 772 7.30 29.33 -36.78
CA TRP A 772 5.90 29.36 -36.32
C TRP A 772 4.94 29.85 -37.41
N GLN A 773 5.35 30.85 -38.18
CA GLN A 773 4.54 31.32 -39.32
C GLN A 773 4.41 30.26 -40.40
N ASP A 774 5.47 29.49 -40.67
CA ASP A 774 5.45 28.37 -41.60
C ASP A 774 4.50 27.26 -41.09
N ALA A 775 4.61 26.88 -39.81
CA ALA A 775 3.74 25.91 -39.17
C ALA A 775 2.25 26.28 -39.32
N VAL A 776 1.88 27.54 -39.08
CA VAL A 776 0.49 28.00 -39.24
C VAL A 776 0.03 27.98 -40.70
N ARG A 777 0.92 28.32 -41.66
CA ARG A 777 0.63 28.36 -43.10
C ARG A 777 0.46 26.97 -43.72
N MET A 778 1.14 25.95 -43.20
CA MET A 778 1.07 24.59 -43.73
C MET A 778 -0.26 23.87 -43.48
N ARG A 779 -1.09 24.37 -42.56
CA ARG A 779 -2.39 23.77 -42.22
C ARG A 779 -3.36 23.85 -43.40
N ASP A 780 -4.28 22.89 -43.49
CA ASP A 780 -5.36 22.89 -44.46
C ASP A 780 -6.24 24.15 -44.31
N SER A 781 -6.72 24.67 -45.45
CA SER A 781 -7.74 25.71 -45.48
C SER A 781 -9.11 25.11 -45.17
N GLY A 782 -9.87 25.74 -44.28
CA GLY A 782 -11.26 25.36 -44.01
C GLY A 782 -11.66 25.49 -42.54
N TRP A 783 -12.97 25.47 -42.29
CA TRP A 783 -13.51 25.67 -40.93
C TRP A 783 -13.07 24.54 -39.98
N ALA A 784 -13.05 23.29 -40.46
CA ALA A 784 -12.71 22.13 -39.63
C ALA A 784 -11.24 22.16 -39.18
N ALA A 785 -10.30 22.48 -40.08
CA ALA A 785 -8.89 22.62 -39.73
C ALA A 785 -8.63 23.86 -38.84
N SER A 786 -9.39 24.94 -39.04
CA SER A 786 -9.31 26.13 -38.17
C SER A 786 -9.78 25.83 -36.75
N MET A 787 -10.92 25.15 -36.59
CA MET A 787 -11.54 24.88 -35.30
C MET A 787 -10.90 23.71 -34.56
N PHE A 788 -10.57 22.61 -35.26
CA PHE A 788 -10.13 21.35 -34.67
C PHE A 788 -8.71 20.93 -35.06
N GLY A 789 -7.99 21.76 -35.83
CA GLY A 789 -6.60 21.52 -36.20
C GLY A 789 -6.40 20.46 -37.28
N MET A 790 -5.13 20.15 -37.52
CA MET A 790 -4.65 19.14 -38.47
C MET A 790 -4.76 17.72 -37.92
N GLY A 791 -4.99 17.56 -36.63
CA GLY A 791 -4.97 16.28 -35.94
C GLY A 791 -3.65 16.04 -35.21
N LEU A 792 -3.75 15.32 -34.10
CA LEU A 792 -2.66 15.13 -33.15
C LEU A 792 -1.48 14.40 -33.80
N GLY A 793 -0.27 14.94 -33.67
CA GLY A 793 0.95 14.29 -34.14
C GLY A 793 1.18 14.33 -35.66
N ARG A 794 0.38 15.09 -36.42
CA ARG A 794 0.53 15.25 -37.88
C ARG A 794 1.62 16.24 -38.29
N PHE A 795 2.19 16.99 -37.35
CA PHE A 795 3.19 18.00 -37.66
C PHE A 795 4.43 17.47 -38.42
N PRO A 796 5.11 16.38 -38.00
CA PRO A 796 6.32 15.92 -38.70
C PRO A 796 6.06 15.54 -40.17
N GLU A 797 4.97 14.84 -40.44
CA GLU A 797 4.56 14.48 -41.80
C GLU A 797 4.19 15.72 -42.61
N THR A 798 3.40 16.63 -42.03
CA THR A 798 2.97 17.86 -42.72
C THR A 798 4.17 18.76 -43.03
N SER A 799 5.12 18.87 -42.09
CA SER A 799 6.36 19.62 -42.26
C SER A 799 7.20 19.02 -43.38
N TYR A 800 7.36 17.69 -43.43
CA TYR A 800 8.09 17.01 -44.48
C TYR A 800 7.54 17.31 -45.89
N TRP A 801 6.21 17.33 -46.05
CA TRP A 801 5.57 17.55 -47.35
C TRP A 801 5.37 19.01 -47.74
N ARG A 802 5.12 19.91 -46.77
CA ARG A 802 4.61 21.27 -47.02
C ARG A 802 5.51 22.40 -46.52
N SER A 803 6.53 22.12 -45.69
CA SER A 803 7.38 23.18 -45.14
C SER A 803 8.23 23.80 -46.23
N VAL A 804 8.31 25.13 -46.22
CA VAL A 804 9.21 25.91 -47.08
C VAL A 804 10.41 26.47 -46.32
N SER A 805 10.35 26.43 -44.98
CA SER A 805 11.38 27.00 -44.10
C SER A 805 12.36 25.97 -43.56
N SER A 806 11.95 24.71 -43.43
CA SER A 806 12.77 23.62 -42.92
C SER A 806 13.16 22.66 -44.04
N PRO A 807 14.42 22.23 -44.13
CA PRO A 807 14.82 21.18 -45.07
C PRO A 807 14.12 19.86 -44.73
N ARG A 808 13.85 19.06 -45.77
CA ARG A 808 13.27 17.73 -45.62
C ARG A 808 14.27 16.84 -44.88
N SER A 809 13.84 16.25 -43.77
CA SER A 809 14.60 15.21 -43.08
C SER A 809 14.79 13.98 -43.95
N GLY A 810 15.84 13.21 -43.68
CA GLY A 810 15.97 11.85 -44.17
C GLY A 810 14.75 11.02 -43.76
N THR A 811 14.60 9.86 -44.38
CA THR A 811 13.49 8.95 -44.07
C THR A 811 14.02 7.56 -43.83
N TYR A 812 13.28 6.78 -43.05
CA TYR A 812 13.50 5.35 -42.91
C TYR A 812 12.16 4.62 -42.98
N ARG A 813 12.17 3.42 -43.54
CA ARG A 813 10.99 2.56 -43.63
C ARG A 813 11.43 1.10 -43.69
N LEU A 814 10.68 0.22 -43.04
CA LEU A 814 10.77 -1.22 -43.25
C LEU A 814 9.93 -1.60 -44.46
N GLU A 815 10.56 -2.29 -45.40
CA GLU A 815 9.92 -2.85 -46.59
C GLU A 815 9.96 -4.38 -46.52
N ALA A 816 8.94 -5.02 -47.07
CA ALA A 816 8.84 -6.48 -47.10
C ALA A 816 9.07 -6.99 -48.53
N GLU A 817 9.91 -8.02 -48.66
CA GLU A 817 10.14 -8.78 -49.89
C GLU A 817 9.94 -10.29 -49.63
N ALA A 818 9.93 -11.09 -50.70
CA ALA A 818 9.69 -12.54 -50.60
C ALA A 818 10.66 -13.27 -49.64
N ASN A 819 11.87 -12.72 -49.44
CA ASN A 819 12.94 -13.33 -48.63
C ASN A 819 13.06 -12.76 -47.21
N GLY A 820 12.18 -11.83 -46.80
CA GLY A 820 12.26 -11.20 -45.47
C GLY A 820 11.93 -9.71 -45.49
N ARG A 821 12.36 -9.01 -44.44
CA ARG A 821 12.25 -7.55 -44.34
C ARG A 821 13.61 -6.91 -44.53
N HIS A 822 13.63 -5.69 -45.04
CA HIS A 822 14.84 -4.88 -45.12
C HIS A 822 14.54 -3.44 -44.75
N LEU A 823 15.60 -2.69 -44.42
CA LEU A 823 15.52 -1.28 -44.10
C LEU A 823 15.77 -0.45 -45.35
N ARG A 824 14.83 0.43 -45.70
CA ARG A 824 15.03 1.49 -46.70
C ARG A 824 15.36 2.80 -46.00
N LEU A 825 16.49 3.39 -46.36
CA LEU A 825 16.87 4.76 -45.99
C LEU A 825 16.68 5.70 -47.17
N GLY A 826 16.08 6.86 -46.94
CA GLY A 826 15.90 7.92 -47.92
C GLY A 826 16.65 9.18 -47.54
N ALA A 827 17.15 9.87 -48.56
CA ALA A 827 17.98 11.06 -48.42
C ALA A 827 17.23 12.29 -47.86
N GLY A 828 17.97 13.14 -47.16
CA GLY A 828 17.49 14.41 -46.60
C GLY A 828 18.45 14.91 -45.52
N ASP A 829 17.98 15.83 -44.68
CA ASP A 829 18.66 16.22 -43.44
C ASP A 829 18.97 14.99 -42.58
N SER A 830 20.11 15.00 -41.90
CA SER A 830 20.68 13.80 -41.29
C SER A 830 19.75 13.10 -40.29
N ILE A 831 19.47 11.83 -40.60
CA ILE A 831 18.93 10.85 -39.66
C ILE A 831 19.94 9.70 -39.57
N TYR A 832 20.21 9.27 -38.35
CA TYR A 832 21.05 8.13 -38.03
C TYR A 832 20.17 7.07 -37.41
N LEU A 833 20.07 5.89 -38.02
CA LEU A 833 19.45 4.74 -37.37
C LEU A 833 20.53 3.99 -36.60
N GLU A 834 20.44 3.97 -35.27
CA GLU A 834 21.56 3.63 -34.40
C GLU A 834 21.29 2.41 -33.53
N GLN A 835 22.36 1.70 -33.17
CA GLN A 835 22.36 0.65 -32.16
C GLN A 835 23.58 0.81 -31.25
N LEU A 836 23.38 0.64 -29.94
CA LEU A 836 24.47 0.62 -28.97
C LEU A 836 25.34 -0.64 -29.18
N VAL A 837 26.65 -0.47 -29.28
CA VAL A 837 27.62 -1.56 -29.49
C VAL A 837 28.73 -1.49 -28.44
N SER A 838 29.15 -2.65 -27.95
CA SER A 838 30.25 -2.76 -26.97
C SER A 838 31.55 -3.06 -27.70
N ILE A 839 32.31 -2.03 -28.04
CA ILE A 839 33.61 -2.18 -28.69
C ILE A 839 34.77 -1.83 -27.75
N GLU A 840 35.87 -2.55 -27.92
CA GLU A 840 37.09 -2.42 -27.15
C GLU A 840 38.10 -1.51 -27.90
N PRO A 841 38.71 -0.54 -27.21
CA PRO A 841 39.78 0.28 -27.78
C PRO A 841 40.92 -0.54 -28.37
N GLY A 842 41.37 -0.18 -29.57
CA GLY A 842 42.51 -0.78 -30.24
C GLY A 842 42.29 -2.21 -30.78
N ARG A 843 41.04 -2.69 -30.84
CA ARG A 843 40.67 -3.95 -31.49
C ARG A 843 40.21 -3.75 -32.94
N LYS A 844 40.30 -4.81 -33.73
CA LYS A 844 39.77 -4.87 -35.11
C LYS A 844 38.40 -5.53 -35.11
N TYR A 845 37.50 -5.02 -35.94
CA TYR A 845 36.16 -5.53 -36.13
C TYR A 845 35.88 -5.69 -37.62
N LEU A 846 35.05 -6.65 -37.98
CA LEU A 846 34.62 -6.87 -39.36
C LEU A 846 33.18 -6.39 -39.53
N LEU A 847 33.01 -5.28 -40.24
CA LEU A 847 31.70 -4.74 -40.58
C LEU A 847 31.21 -5.38 -41.88
N LYS A 848 30.07 -6.07 -41.82
CA LYS A 848 29.38 -6.64 -42.99
C LYS A 848 27.98 -6.08 -43.10
N LEU A 849 27.53 -5.79 -44.32
CA LEU A 849 26.13 -5.48 -44.60
C LEU A 849 25.82 -5.70 -46.08
N ASP A 850 24.56 -5.98 -46.38
CA ASP A 850 24.06 -6.00 -47.74
C ASP A 850 23.38 -4.67 -48.06
N ALA A 851 23.67 -4.10 -49.23
CA ALA A 851 23.04 -2.87 -49.68
C ALA A 851 22.58 -2.96 -51.14
N ARG A 852 21.44 -2.34 -51.43
CA ARG A 852 20.88 -2.19 -52.78
C ARG A 852 20.54 -0.72 -53.03
N PRO A 853 21.32 0.00 -53.85
CA PRO A 853 21.03 1.39 -54.16
C PRO A 853 19.94 1.52 -55.24
N ASN A 854 19.17 2.61 -55.19
CA ASN A 854 18.20 2.93 -56.23
C ASN A 854 18.75 3.81 -57.38
N ARG A 855 20.02 4.25 -57.27
CA ARG A 855 20.70 5.11 -58.24
C ARG A 855 22.19 4.75 -58.38
N PRO A 856 22.83 5.11 -59.51
CA PRO A 856 24.28 5.03 -59.63
C PRO A 856 24.99 5.98 -58.67
N ASP A 857 26.24 5.65 -58.33
CA ASP A 857 27.16 6.43 -57.50
C ASP A 857 26.64 6.66 -56.07
N ALA A 858 25.76 5.79 -55.60
CA ALA A 858 25.28 5.80 -54.23
C ALA A 858 26.40 5.41 -53.26
N LYS A 859 26.37 6.02 -52.07
CA LYS A 859 27.31 5.78 -50.98
C LYS A 859 26.54 5.59 -49.69
N ILE A 860 26.85 4.53 -48.95
CA ILE A 860 26.35 4.30 -47.60
C ILE A 860 27.48 4.57 -46.60
N THR A 861 27.15 5.24 -45.50
CA THR A 861 28.11 5.56 -44.44
C THR A 861 27.65 4.95 -43.13
N VAL A 862 28.56 4.26 -42.45
CA VAL A 862 28.33 3.59 -41.17
C VAL A 862 29.29 4.19 -40.15
N PRO A 863 28.93 5.29 -39.48
CA PRO A 863 29.70 5.81 -38.36
C PRO A 863 29.61 4.90 -37.13
N ILE A 864 30.73 4.75 -36.44
CA ILE A 864 30.80 4.20 -35.10
C ILE A 864 31.38 5.28 -34.18
N CYS A 865 30.55 5.84 -33.29
CA CYS A 865 30.90 7.02 -32.51
C CYS A 865 30.66 6.83 -31.02
N GLU A 866 31.47 7.48 -30.18
CA GLU A 866 31.12 7.73 -28.78
C GLU A 866 29.97 8.73 -28.72
N LYS A 867 28.77 8.29 -28.32
CA LYS A 867 27.55 9.10 -28.38
C LYS A 867 26.52 8.63 -27.36
N TRP A 868 26.07 9.55 -26.51
CA TRP A 868 24.92 9.28 -25.63
C TRP A 868 23.59 9.38 -26.37
N MET A 869 23.24 10.57 -26.89
CA MET A 869 21.97 10.78 -27.60
C MET A 869 22.11 11.55 -28.91
N LEU A 870 22.63 12.79 -28.88
CA LEU A 870 22.74 13.66 -30.07
C LEU A 870 24.19 13.92 -30.46
N THR A 871 24.99 14.43 -29.52
CA THR A 871 26.37 14.83 -29.80
C THR A 871 27.30 13.62 -29.87
N ALA A 872 27.97 13.46 -31.00
CA ALA A 872 28.95 12.42 -31.25
C ALA A 872 30.38 12.92 -31.01
N TYR A 873 31.24 12.04 -30.49
CA TYR A 873 32.68 12.20 -30.38
C TYR A 873 33.38 11.00 -31.00
N ASN A 874 34.66 11.19 -31.33
CA ASN A 874 35.59 10.10 -31.65
C ASN A 874 34.95 9.03 -32.55
N CYS A 875 34.65 9.47 -33.78
CA CYS A 875 33.89 8.69 -34.74
C CYS A 875 34.80 7.99 -35.74
N ILE A 876 34.57 6.70 -35.93
CA ILE A 876 35.15 5.93 -37.02
C ILE A 876 34.13 5.92 -38.16
N TRP A 877 34.47 6.60 -39.25
CA TRP A 877 33.55 6.77 -40.39
C TRP A 877 33.86 5.75 -41.48
N GLN A 878 33.12 4.64 -41.52
CA GLN A 878 33.25 3.66 -42.60
C GLN A 878 32.29 4.00 -43.74
N SER A 879 32.78 3.98 -44.98
CA SER A 879 32.03 4.40 -46.17
C SER A 879 32.17 3.39 -47.29
N PHE A 880 31.04 2.97 -47.87
CA PHE A 880 31.02 2.05 -49.00
C PHE A 880 30.46 2.74 -50.24
N ASN A 881 31.24 2.73 -51.32
CA ASN A 881 30.78 3.17 -52.63
C ASN A 881 30.07 2.00 -53.31
N LEU A 882 28.79 2.20 -53.66
CA LEU A 882 27.94 1.15 -54.21
C LEU A 882 28.07 1.01 -55.73
N GLY A 883 28.99 1.73 -56.37
CA GLY A 883 29.31 1.62 -57.81
C GLY A 883 28.26 2.25 -58.74
N LYS A 884 28.39 1.94 -60.04
CA LYS A 884 27.55 2.52 -61.11
C LYS A 884 26.27 1.76 -61.41
N GLU A 885 26.17 0.48 -61.03
CA GLU A 885 24.94 -0.30 -61.26
C GLU A 885 24.04 -0.25 -60.03
N PHE A 886 22.73 -0.23 -60.24
CA PHE A 886 21.71 -0.04 -59.20
C PHE A 886 20.61 -1.10 -59.31
N GLY A 887 19.82 -1.27 -58.25
CA GLY A 887 18.72 -2.25 -58.23
C GLY A 887 19.09 -3.69 -57.86
N HIS A 888 20.37 -3.98 -57.62
CA HIS A 888 20.84 -5.30 -57.18
C HIS A 888 21.45 -5.26 -55.77
N TRP A 889 21.21 -6.31 -54.98
CA TRP A 889 21.84 -6.51 -53.68
C TRP A 889 23.34 -6.76 -53.82
N ARG A 890 24.14 -6.13 -52.97
CA ARG A 890 25.59 -6.24 -52.93
C ARG A 890 26.02 -6.47 -51.49
N SER A 891 26.86 -7.47 -51.28
CA SER A 891 27.48 -7.69 -49.97
C SER A 891 28.72 -6.81 -49.83
N LEU A 892 28.80 -6.11 -48.71
CA LEU A 892 29.85 -5.15 -48.40
C LEU A 892 30.57 -5.60 -47.14
N GLU A 893 31.89 -5.54 -47.17
CA GLU A 893 32.73 -5.93 -46.05
C GLU A 893 33.86 -4.92 -45.88
N ALA A 894 34.11 -4.48 -44.65
CA ALA A 894 35.25 -3.66 -44.31
C ALA A 894 35.78 -3.98 -42.91
N GLU A 895 37.10 -3.97 -42.79
CA GLU A 895 37.78 -4.02 -41.50
C GLU A 895 37.73 -2.63 -40.84
N VAL A 896 37.22 -2.56 -39.62
CA VAL A 896 37.10 -1.35 -38.81
C VAL A 896 38.04 -1.45 -37.63
N PHE A 897 38.98 -0.52 -37.52
CA PHE A 897 39.94 -0.49 -36.42
C PHE A 897 39.53 0.53 -35.36
N ALA A 898 39.28 0.08 -34.13
CA ALA A 898 38.83 0.90 -33.01
C ALA A 898 39.95 1.75 -32.37
N LYS A 899 40.82 2.37 -33.17
CA LYS A 899 41.98 3.14 -32.70
C LYS A 899 41.60 4.46 -32.06
N ASP A 900 40.60 5.13 -32.63
CA ASP A 900 40.22 6.49 -32.25
C ASP A 900 39.32 6.52 -31.00
N ILE A 901 39.01 5.36 -30.42
CA ILE A 901 38.21 5.23 -29.21
C ILE A 901 39.14 5.15 -28.00
N PRO A 902 39.11 6.12 -27.09
CA PRO A 902 40.03 6.19 -25.97
C PRO A 902 39.74 5.15 -24.89
N ILE A 903 40.79 4.69 -24.21
CA ILE A 903 40.66 3.90 -22.98
C ILE A 903 40.20 4.83 -21.86
N SER A 904 39.02 4.55 -21.30
CA SER A 904 38.46 5.30 -20.18
C SER A 904 38.25 4.39 -18.96
N PRO A 905 38.42 4.90 -17.72
CA PRO A 905 38.01 4.19 -16.51
C PRO A 905 36.53 3.79 -16.57
N TRP A 906 36.16 2.72 -15.85
CA TRP A 906 34.80 2.17 -15.84
C TRP A 906 33.71 3.20 -15.50
N TYR A 907 34.02 4.20 -14.66
CA TYR A 907 33.07 5.22 -14.22
C TYR A 907 32.90 6.39 -15.21
N SER A 908 33.77 6.52 -16.21
CA SER A 908 33.71 7.55 -17.24
C SER A 908 33.69 6.96 -18.66
N GLN A 909 33.41 5.66 -18.78
CA GLN A 909 33.32 4.99 -20.06
C GLN A 909 32.13 5.54 -20.84
N ARG A 910 32.43 6.04 -22.05
CA ARG A 910 31.42 6.57 -22.95
C ARG A 910 30.72 5.41 -23.66
N THR A 911 29.45 5.64 -23.96
CA THR A 911 28.67 4.71 -24.78
C THR A 911 29.05 4.86 -26.25
N THR A 912 29.14 3.75 -26.97
CA THR A 912 29.44 3.72 -28.40
C THR A 912 28.21 3.26 -29.17
N LYS A 913 27.92 3.93 -30.29
CA LYS A 913 26.84 3.58 -31.20
C LYS A 913 27.38 3.35 -32.60
N LEU A 914 26.89 2.29 -33.24
CA LEU A 914 26.96 2.11 -34.69
C LEU A 914 25.70 2.72 -35.27
N SER A 915 25.84 3.55 -36.31
CA SER A 915 24.69 4.16 -36.98
C SER A 915 24.71 3.91 -38.48
N LEU A 916 23.53 3.80 -39.08
CA LEU A 916 23.35 3.75 -40.53
C LEU A 916 22.92 5.15 -41.01
N TYR A 917 23.71 5.74 -41.90
CA TYR A 917 23.49 7.07 -42.45
C TYR A 917 23.55 7.08 -43.97
N TYR A 918 22.52 7.66 -44.59
CA TYR A 918 22.44 7.83 -46.04
C TYR A 918 22.24 9.29 -46.42
N GLY A 919 23.23 9.87 -47.10
CA GLY A 919 23.28 11.30 -47.43
C GLY A 919 23.25 11.63 -48.92
N VAL A 920 23.01 10.66 -49.81
CA VAL A 920 23.05 10.91 -51.26
C VAL A 920 21.72 11.54 -51.71
N PRO A 921 21.70 12.79 -52.20
CA PRO A 921 20.46 13.53 -52.47
C PRO A 921 19.52 12.82 -53.45
N GLN A 922 18.20 12.97 -53.22
CA GLN A 922 17.13 12.49 -54.11
C GLN A 922 17.21 10.97 -54.42
N SER A 923 17.59 10.17 -53.42
CA SER A 923 17.69 8.71 -53.58
C SER A 923 17.32 7.93 -52.32
N THR A 924 17.27 6.62 -52.49
CA THR A 924 17.10 5.65 -51.42
C THR A 924 18.12 4.52 -51.54
N VAL A 925 18.43 3.90 -50.41
CA VAL A 925 19.21 2.68 -50.33
C VAL A 925 18.49 1.68 -49.44
N ASP A 926 18.42 0.44 -49.90
CA ASP A 926 17.91 -0.67 -49.12
C ASP A 926 19.11 -1.37 -48.45
N ILE A 927 18.95 -1.74 -47.18
CA ILE A 927 20.00 -2.29 -46.32
C ILE A 927 19.46 -3.52 -45.60
N ASP A 928 20.28 -4.57 -45.54
CA ASP A 928 19.97 -5.82 -44.84
C ASP A 928 21.24 -6.46 -44.26
N ASN A 929 21.07 -7.48 -43.40
CA ASN A 929 22.14 -8.31 -42.83
C ASN A 929 23.31 -7.54 -42.21
N VAL A 930 23.04 -6.49 -41.44
CA VAL A 930 24.09 -5.70 -40.77
C VAL A 930 24.74 -6.50 -39.64
N ARG A 931 26.07 -6.64 -39.68
CA ARG A 931 26.87 -7.36 -38.69
C ARG A 931 28.14 -6.59 -38.35
N LEU A 932 28.53 -6.64 -37.07
CA LEU A 932 29.81 -6.14 -36.59
C LEU A 932 30.46 -7.26 -35.79
N GLU A 933 31.38 -7.99 -36.43
CA GLU A 933 31.98 -9.19 -35.87
C GLU A 933 33.31 -8.84 -35.17
N ALA A 934 33.47 -9.27 -33.92
CA ALA A 934 34.73 -9.20 -33.18
C ALA A 934 35.74 -10.24 -33.69
N GLU A 935 37.01 -10.11 -33.30
CA GLU A 935 38.07 -11.11 -33.60
C GLU A 935 37.70 -12.53 -33.10
N THR A 936 36.84 -12.63 -32.09
CA THR A 936 36.31 -13.89 -31.52
C THR A 936 35.20 -14.52 -32.36
N GLY A 937 34.71 -13.84 -33.40
CA GLY A 937 33.55 -14.24 -34.20
C GLY A 937 32.19 -13.85 -33.61
N GLU A 938 32.16 -13.17 -32.46
CA GLU A 938 30.92 -12.65 -31.87
C GLU A 938 30.37 -11.47 -32.69
N ASN A 939 29.12 -11.55 -33.12
CA ASN A 939 28.43 -10.43 -33.75
C ASN A 939 27.80 -9.51 -32.68
N LEU A 940 28.20 -8.25 -32.68
CA LEU A 940 27.75 -7.22 -31.73
C LEU A 940 26.42 -6.57 -32.13
N ILE A 941 25.96 -6.78 -33.37
CA ILE A 941 24.67 -6.25 -33.86
C ILE A 941 23.55 -7.26 -33.60
N ARG A 942 22.47 -6.79 -33.00
CA ARG A 942 21.21 -7.54 -32.82
C ARG A 942 20.18 -7.08 -33.84
N ASN A 943 19.36 -8.01 -34.33
CA ASN A 943 18.30 -7.73 -35.31
C ASN A 943 18.83 -6.96 -36.55
N GLY A 944 19.99 -7.37 -37.07
CA GLY A 944 20.60 -6.78 -38.26
C GLY A 944 19.93 -7.16 -39.58
N ASP A 945 19.06 -8.17 -39.54
CA ASP A 945 18.21 -8.68 -40.64
C ASP A 945 16.80 -8.08 -40.63
N PHE A 946 16.49 -7.18 -39.67
CA PHE A 946 15.22 -6.45 -39.53
C PHE A 946 13.94 -7.30 -39.47
N ASN A 947 14.05 -8.61 -39.26
CA ASN A 947 12.90 -9.52 -39.18
C ASN A 947 12.04 -9.26 -37.93
N GLN A 948 12.65 -8.76 -36.85
CA GLN A 948 11.96 -8.31 -35.63
C GLN A 948 11.56 -6.82 -35.71
N GLY A 949 11.52 -6.24 -36.91
CA GLY A 949 11.23 -4.83 -37.12
C GLY A 949 12.42 -3.96 -36.71
N LEU A 950 12.15 -2.90 -35.94
CA LEU A 950 13.18 -1.98 -35.43
C LEU A 950 13.55 -2.25 -33.96
N ASP A 951 13.26 -3.43 -33.43
CA ASP A 951 13.75 -3.80 -32.10
C ASP A 951 15.29 -3.65 -32.07
N HIS A 952 15.80 -2.99 -31.02
CA HIS A 952 17.19 -2.54 -30.82
C HIS A 952 17.69 -1.37 -31.69
N TRP A 953 16.95 -0.97 -32.73
CA TRP A 953 17.32 0.15 -33.59
C TRP A 953 16.56 1.41 -33.18
N PHE A 954 17.28 2.45 -32.79
CA PHE A 954 16.70 3.73 -32.39
C PHE A 954 17.34 4.87 -33.19
N PHE A 955 16.51 5.74 -33.78
CA PHE A 955 17.04 6.80 -34.62
C PHE A 955 17.32 8.08 -33.83
N SER A 956 18.26 8.89 -34.32
CA SER A 956 18.46 10.28 -33.92
C SER A 956 18.59 11.19 -35.13
N ALA A 957 18.31 12.49 -34.94
CA ALA A 957 18.39 13.50 -35.98
C ALA A 957 19.16 14.73 -35.47
N ASP A 958 20.00 15.31 -36.33
CA ASP A 958 20.73 16.55 -35.99
C ASP A 958 19.79 17.78 -36.06
N GLY A 959 18.82 17.74 -36.98
CA GLY A 959 17.78 18.75 -37.13
C GLY A 959 16.61 18.54 -36.17
N HIS A 960 16.09 19.63 -35.59
CA HIS A 960 15.00 19.59 -34.60
C HIS A 960 13.72 20.35 -35.02
N LEU A 961 13.76 21.16 -36.08
CA LEU A 961 12.61 21.97 -36.51
C LEU A 961 11.59 21.13 -37.29
N GLN A 962 12.04 20.06 -37.95
CA GLN A 962 11.20 19.13 -38.70
C GLN A 962 10.25 18.34 -37.79
N TRP A 963 10.65 18.14 -36.53
CA TRP A 963 9.95 17.27 -35.58
C TRP A 963 9.08 18.04 -34.60
N HIS A 964 9.41 19.31 -34.35
CA HIS A 964 8.78 20.10 -33.30
C HIS A 964 8.37 21.50 -33.80
N ILE A 965 7.18 21.95 -33.42
CA ILE A 965 6.70 23.32 -33.68
C ILE A 965 7.46 24.35 -32.83
N LYS A 966 7.98 23.93 -31.67
CA LYS A 966 8.75 24.78 -30.76
C LYS A 966 7.94 25.93 -30.17
N SER A 967 6.67 25.66 -29.88
CA SER A 967 5.76 26.50 -29.10
C SER A 967 4.52 25.68 -28.72
N LEU A 968 4.15 25.68 -27.45
CA LEU A 968 2.96 25.01 -26.93
C LEU A 968 1.69 25.56 -27.56
N PHE A 969 1.58 26.89 -27.68
CA PHE A 969 0.37 27.56 -28.18
C PHE A 969 0.18 27.34 -29.68
N VAL A 970 1.25 27.48 -30.47
CA VAL A 970 1.21 27.19 -31.90
C VAL A 970 0.99 25.69 -32.13
N GLY A 971 1.58 24.83 -31.29
CA GLY A 971 1.33 23.38 -31.31
C GLY A 971 -0.13 23.01 -31.07
N LEU A 972 -0.76 23.57 -30.04
CA LEU A 972 -2.18 23.40 -29.76
C LEU A 972 -3.05 23.90 -30.92
N LEU A 973 -2.74 25.06 -31.49
CA LEU A 973 -3.46 25.60 -32.63
C LEU A 973 -3.29 24.73 -33.91
N PHE A 974 -2.10 24.14 -34.09
CA PHE A 974 -1.82 23.27 -35.22
C PHE A 974 -2.56 21.93 -35.07
N ASP A 975 -2.39 21.23 -33.96
CA ASP A 975 -2.93 19.89 -33.76
C ASP A 975 -4.43 19.90 -33.48
N GLN A 976 -4.93 20.89 -32.72
CA GLN A 976 -6.28 20.90 -32.14
C GLN A 976 -7.12 22.14 -32.50
N GLY A 977 -6.55 23.11 -33.22
CA GLY A 977 -7.25 24.32 -33.65
C GLY A 977 -7.61 25.26 -32.50
N TRP A 978 -8.47 26.25 -32.79
CA TRP A 978 -8.92 27.23 -31.80
C TRP A 978 -9.68 26.60 -30.64
N PHE A 979 -10.41 25.50 -30.88
CA PHE A 979 -11.13 24.78 -29.84
C PHE A 979 -10.16 24.22 -28.80
N GLY A 980 -9.10 23.53 -29.23
CA GLY A 980 -8.12 22.97 -28.30
C GLY A 980 -7.29 24.01 -27.57
N LEU A 981 -6.92 25.09 -28.26
CA LEU A 981 -6.25 26.23 -27.62
C LEU A 981 -7.11 26.85 -26.51
N ALA A 982 -8.39 27.09 -26.79
CA ALA A 982 -9.33 27.61 -25.80
C ALA A 982 -9.57 26.62 -24.66
N ALA A 983 -9.79 25.34 -24.95
CA ALA A 983 -10.03 24.31 -23.94
C ALA A 983 -8.84 24.17 -22.98
N MET A 984 -7.63 24.04 -23.53
CA MET A 984 -6.40 23.95 -22.75
C MET A 984 -6.14 25.24 -21.97
N GLY A 985 -6.31 26.41 -22.61
CA GLY A 985 -6.15 27.72 -21.97
C GLY A 985 -7.08 27.91 -20.78
N ASN A 986 -8.35 27.50 -20.90
CA ASN A 986 -9.31 27.56 -19.78
C ASN A 986 -8.89 26.67 -18.61
N LEU A 987 -8.45 25.43 -18.87
CA LEU A 987 -7.97 24.54 -17.80
C LEU A 987 -6.69 25.10 -17.14
N PHE A 988 -5.78 25.66 -17.93
CA PHE A 988 -4.53 26.24 -17.44
C PHE A 988 -4.79 27.45 -16.54
N LEU A 989 -5.66 28.38 -16.97
CA LEU A 989 -6.06 29.55 -16.18
C LEU A 989 -6.77 29.14 -14.88
N LEU A 990 -7.64 28.12 -14.95
CA LEU A 990 -8.32 27.58 -13.78
C LEU A 990 -7.31 26.98 -12.78
N ALA A 991 -6.35 26.20 -13.28
CA ALA A 991 -5.31 25.58 -12.47
C ALA A 991 -4.39 26.62 -11.81
N LEU A 992 -3.89 27.59 -12.58
CA LEU A 992 -3.07 28.68 -12.04
C LEU A 992 -3.83 29.52 -11.02
N GLY A 993 -5.07 29.91 -11.32
CA GLY A 993 -5.89 30.72 -10.42
C GLY A 993 -6.17 29.99 -9.10
N ARG A 994 -6.50 28.70 -9.15
CA ARG A 994 -6.76 27.90 -7.95
C ARG A 994 -5.49 27.61 -7.15
N ALA A 995 -4.40 27.23 -7.80
CA ALA A 995 -3.12 27.02 -7.14
C ALA A 995 -2.60 28.30 -6.49
N ALA A 996 -2.72 29.46 -7.16
CA ALA A 996 -2.36 30.76 -6.60
C ALA A 996 -3.17 31.10 -5.35
N MET A 997 -4.50 30.93 -5.38
CA MET A 997 -5.35 31.16 -4.21
C MET A 997 -4.99 30.26 -3.04
N ASP A 998 -4.72 28.97 -3.29
CA ASP A 998 -4.40 28.01 -2.23
C ASP A 998 -2.98 28.21 -1.68
N ALA A 999 -2.03 28.56 -2.56
CA ALA A 999 -0.67 28.93 -2.19
C ALA A 999 -0.66 30.19 -1.30
N LEU A 1000 -1.45 31.21 -1.63
CA LEU A 1000 -1.62 32.41 -0.80
C LEU A 1000 -2.25 32.09 0.58
N ARG A 1001 -3.04 31.02 0.68
CA ARG A 1001 -3.60 30.51 1.95
C ARG A 1001 -2.61 29.66 2.75
N GLY A 1002 -1.41 29.41 2.21
CA GLY A 1002 -0.34 28.64 2.86
C GLY A 1002 -0.36 27.15 2.59
N ASP A 1003 -1.02 26.68 1.53
CA ASP A 1003 -0.85 25.30 1.05
C ASP A 1003 0.47 25.16 0.26
N ALA A 1004 1.44 24.47 0.87
CA ALA A 1004 2.77 24.29 0.29
C ALA A 1004 2.79 23.34 -0.92
N ASP A 1005 1.88 22.36 -0.99
CA ASP A 1005 1.82 21.49 -2.17
C ASP A 1005 1.24 22.27 -3.37
N ALA A 1006 0.31 23.19 -3.11
CA ALA A 1006 -0.22 24.11 -4.13
C ALA A 1006 0.82 25.14 -4.58
N SER A 1007 1.70 25.62 -3.69
CA SER A 1007 2.79 26.54 -4.04
C SER A 1007 3.80 25.89 -5.00
N ALA A 1008 4.17 24.64 -4.74
CA ALA A 1008 5.01 23.86 -5.67
C ALA A 1008 4.32 23.65 -7.02
N GLY A 1009 3.04 23.27 -7.00
CA GLY A 1009 2.24 23.07 -8.22
C GLY A 1009 2.12 24.34 -9.07
N LEU A 1010 1.88 25.50 -8.44
CA LEU A 1010 1.83 26.80 -9.11
C LEU A 1010 3.16 27.12 -9.80
N ALA A 1011 4.27 27.03 -9.07
CA ALA A 1011 5.60 27.30 -9.59
C ALA A 1011 5.98 26.35 -10.74
N ALA A 1012 5.64 25.07 -10.63
CA ALA A 1012 5.85 24.08 -11.68
C ALA A 1012 5.05 24.45 -12.95
N LEU A 1013 3.77 24.79 -12.84
CA LEU A 1013 2.94 25.22 -13.97
C LEU A 1013 3.46 26.51 -14.62
N CYS A 1014 3.90 27.49 -13.83
CA CYS A 1014 4.54 28.70 -14.35
C CYS A 1014 5.81 28.37 -15.14
N SER A 1015 6.65 27.46 -14.65
CA SER A 1015 7.87 27.05 -15.35
C SER A 1015 7.57 26.34 -16.68
N LEU A 1016 6.55 25.46 -16.71
CA LEU A 1016 6.10 24.79 -17.92
C LEU A 1016 5.53 25.77 -18.95
N LEU A 1017 4.83 26.80 -18.49
CA LEU A 1017 4.32 27.85 -19.37
C LEU A 1017 5.46 28.65 -20.01
N VAL A 1018 6.48 29.00 -19.24
CA VAL A 1018 7.69 29.67 -19.75
C VAL A 1018 8.39 28.80 -20.78
N VAL A 1019 8.63 27.52 -20.48
CA VAL A 1019 9.24 26.61 -21.45
C VAL A 1019 8.37 26.50 -22.70
N GLY A 1020 7.06 26.39 -22.53
CA GLY A 1020 6.05 26.27 -23.58
C GLY A 1020 5.97 27.48 -24.53
N LEU A 1021 6.53 28.64 -24.17
CA LEU A 1021 6.65 29.75 -25.12
C LEU A 1021 7.55 29.40 -26.32
N PHE A 1022 8.57 28.56 -26.10
CA PHE A 1022 9.60 28.23 -27.10
C PHE A 1022 9.81 26.72 -27.33
N ASP A 1023 8.98 25.87 -26.72
CA ASP A 1023 8.96 24.42 -26.97
C ASP A 1023 7.53 23.88 -26.98
N THR A 1024 7.28 22.77 -27.68
CA THR A 1024 5.91 22.25 -27.87
C THR A 1024 5.39 21.47 -26.66
N LEU A 1025 6.25 20.71 -25.96
CA LEU A 1025 5.97 19.90 -24.77
C LEU A 1025 4.95 18.76 -24.92
N ILE A 1026 3.79 19.03 -25.52
CA ILE A 1026 2.64 18.10 -25.61
C ILE A 1026 2.79 17.05 -26.72
N ASP A 1027 3.80 17.17 -27.58
CA ASP A 1027 4.19 16.20 -28.60
C ASP A 1027 4.93 14.99 -28.02
N SER A 1028 5.32 15.06 -26.74
CA SER A 1028 5.77 13.93 -25.93
C SER A 1028 4.67 13.47 -24.97
N PRO A 1029 4.25 12.20 -25.02
CA PRO A 1029 3.17 11.70 -24.17
C PRO A 1029 3.48 11.77 -22.67
N ARG A 1030 4.76 11.62 -22.29
CA ARG A 1030 5.21 11.70 -20.89
C ARG A 1030 5.04 13.11 -20.34
N PHE A 1031 5.40 14.13 -21.11
CA PHE A 1031 5.25 15.53 -20.70
C PHE A 1031 3.81 16.03 -20.77
N LEU A 1032 3.03 15.53 -21.74
CA LEU A 1032 1.58 15.75 -21.75
C LEU A 1032 0.92 15.17 -20.49
N LEU A 1033 1.27 13.94 -20.10
CA LEU A 1033 0.82 13.32 -18.85
C LEU A 1033 1.21 14.19 -17.64
N LEU A 1034 2.48 14.59 -17.53
CA LEU A 1034 2.97 15.41 -16.41
C LEU A 1034 2.23 16.75 -16.30
N LEU A 1035 2.07 17.46 -17.42
CA LEU A 1035 1.36 18.74 -17.48
C LEU A 1035 -0.10 18.59 -17.02
N LEU A 1036 -0.80 17.57 -17.53
CA LEU A 1036 -2.19 17.31 -17.14
C LEU A 1036 -2.31 16.93 -15.67
N LEU A 1037 -1.42 16.08 -15.14
CA LEU A 1037 -1.41 15.72 -13.72
C LEU A 1037 -1.20 16.96 -12.83
N LEU A 1038 -0.26 17.84 -13.18
CA LEU A 1038 -0.03 19.09 -12.46
C LEU A 1038 -1.27 19.99 -12.47
N MET A 1039 -1.90 20.19 -13.65
CA MET A 1039 -3.13 20.99 -13.75
C MET A 1039 -4.29 20.38 -12.96
N ILE A 1040 -4.44 19.05 -13.01
CA ILE A 1040 -5.46 18.32 -12.27
C ILE A 1040 -5.24 18.48 -10.76
N MET A 1041 -4.02 18.30 -10.26
CA MET A 1041 -3.73 18.44 -8.82
C MET A 1041 -3.84 19.88 -8.32
N ALA A 1042 -3.56 20.86 -9.18
CA ALA A 1042 -3.73 22.28 -8.89
C ALA A 1042 -5.20 22.71 -8.88
N ALA A 1043 -6.01 22.18 -9.80
CA ALA A 1043 -7.38 22.63 -9.99
C ALA A 1043 -8.42 21.78 -9.25
N ALA A 1044 -8.23 20.47 -9.11
CA ALA A 1044 -9.25 19.57 -8.58
C ALA A 1044 -9.54 19.84 -7.10
N ARG A 1045 -10.82 20.00 -6.76
CA ARG A 1045 -11.28 20.08 -5.37
C ARG A 1045 -11.78 18.69 -4.92
N PRO A 1046 -11.41 18.21 -3.72
CA PRO A 1046 -11.90 16.94 -3.22
C PRO A 1046 -13.42 16.98 -3.05
N VAL A 1047 -14.08 15.90 -3.42
CA VAL A 1047 -15.52 15.71 -3.21
C VAL A 1047 -15.81 15.68 -1.71
N LEU A 1048 -16.31 16.77 -1.15
CA LEU A 1048 -16.78 16.83 0.23
C LEU A 1048 -18.08 16.02 0.35
N ARG A 1049 -18.11 15.02 1.23
CA ARG A 1049 -19.39 14.53 1.78
C ARG A 1049 -19.96 15.62 2.69
N PRO A 1050 -21.26 15.96 2.61
CA PRO A 1050 -21.85 16.85 3.60
C PRO A 1050 -21.73 16.19 4.97
N THR A 1051 -20.90 16.78 5.84
CA THR A 1051 -20.93 16.53 7.27
C THR A 1051 -22.27 17.05 7.80
N SER A 1052 -23.17 16.14 8.15
CA SER A 1052 -24.41 16.44 8.86
C SER A 1052 -24.16 16.77 10.33
N GLU A 1053 -23.20 17.66 10.62
CA GLU A 1053 -22.91 18.19 11.95
C GLU A 1053 -22.53 19.67 11.82
N ARG A 1054 -23.55 20.48 11.51
CA ARG A 1054 -23.69 21.86 11.95
C ARG A 1054 -25.16 22.06 12.24
N LEU A 1055 -25.60 21.57 13.41
CA LEU A 1055 -26.82 21.90 14.15
C LEU A 1055 -26.92 20.86 15.27
N TYR A 1056 -26.37 21.22 16.44
CA TYR A 1056 -26.85 21.02 17.81
C TYR A 1056 -25.69 21.20 18.79
#